data_AF-A0A9X3XFS2-F1
#
_entry.id   AF-A0A9X3XFS2-F1
#
_cell.length_a   1.000
_cell.length_b   1.000
_cell.length_c   1.000
_cell.angle_alpha   90.00
_cell.angle_beta   90.00
_cell.angle_gamma   90.00
#
_symmetry.space_group_name_H-M   'P 1'
#
loop_
_entity.id
_entity.type
_entity.pdbx_description
1 polymer ?
#
loop_
_entity_poly.entity_id
_entity_poly.type
_entity_poly.pdbx_seq_one_letter_code
_entity_poly.pdbx_strand_id
1 'polypeptide(L)'
;MKRLISTIIVLLFFIPSIQPLADSKTETENIYNYMMQNSTSLGVDNINGELDTSNTALMSNGATKTINNIVVLIRFKGENEFMNVEKSEQLNDSYNMFNDFNNDRLADEGSISLNSYINDLTYGEIKVDSYFYPKENNTFLSIEAPQTREYYEKYVAGSKEEEVFIKWAFDSIKNNINLSANELDKNGDGEIDVVTFLCTGASVTNNMLWPHETKFIGDSSLNGKRLGNYNLINIGTDENNMFNKNLLRVAIHEFLHVFNYPDLYRYYYRGNPVGEWDVMANTDGYGQLPLVYTRNFYSNLNINIGEIKSDGIYTVKYSQSSNKNDIVAFKIKSPLSEKEYFMVEFRKKSGNWDSTLPGSGLIVYRINENVNPYLGNRNGYPDHIYVFRNDDVNSTYASGNTKTAFLSQEIGRTSIGSSDLKSGFISNSLYFDNGQNSGIVISEVGSANGNEISFKVTFPKENNEVKFTSIIGSDRYDTAAKLSSSNFISSDTVVIVNGLELADGLAVTPLATYLKAPILLVENNNIPSEVINEIKRLGAKKVIIAGGEGVVSKNVQLQLNKFGISNIIRLAGKNRYETSLQIAKYIDSNCYDIENIVLANGYAEADAMSIAAVSGRDRMPIILSETNILNSNTYNWLKSKGLKNAYIIGGNGVISDKLLNEINSITLLDIRENRLGGKDRYKTNAIVIDRFYGNEISKVYASKGLELVDALSAGPIVANNNGAIVLCDSNLDIDQNIVLKKRQSNEIIQIGGGVSFNSIYSLKYVLK
;
A
#
# COMPACT_ATOMS: atom_id res chain seq x y z
N MET A 1 -32.13 -2.17 49.13
CA MET A 1 -31.20 -1.02 48.99
C MET A 1 -29.74 -1.43 48.78
N LYS A 2 -29.13 -2.33 49.58
CA LYS A 2 -27.74 -2.79 49.32
C LYS A 2 -27.52 -3.60 48.03
N ARG A 3 -28.56 -4.23 47.46
CA ARG A 3 -28.53 -4.88 46.13
C ARG A 3 -28.83 -3.92 44.95
N LEU A 4 -29.27 -2.69 45.20
CA LEU A 4 -29.46 -1.67 44.15
C LEU A 4 -28.18 -0.83 43.95
N ILE A 5 -27.37 -0.72 45.01
CA ILE A 5 -26.08 -0.01 44.98
C ILE A 5 -24.99 -0.84 44.29
N SER A 6 -25.03 -2.18 44.37
CA SER A 6 -24.06 -3.02 43.65
C SER A 6 -24.29 -3.02 42.13
N THR A 7 -25.53 -2.85 41.67
CA THR A 7 -25.84 -2.79 40.22
C THR A 7 -25.44 -1.44 39.61
N ILE A 8 -25.40 -0.36 40.39
CA ILE A 8 -24.96 0.97 39.93
C ILE A 8 -23.42 1.07 39.90
N ILE A 9 -22.71 0.36 40.76
CA ILE A 9 -21.24 0.36 40.77
C ILE A 9 -20.63 -0.51 39.64
N VAL A 10 -21.34 -1.52 39.15
CA VAL A 10 -20.91 -2.32 37.98
C VAL A 10 -21.15 -1.58 36.64
N LEU A 11 -22.07 -0.61 36.60
CA LEU A 11 -22.32 0.23 35.42
C LEU A 11 -21.37 1.44 35.29
N LEU A 12 -20.54 1.71 36.31
CA LEU A 12 -19.56 2.82 36.30
C LEU A 12 -18.16 2.43 35.80
N PHE A 13 -17.92 1.15 35.48
CA PHE A 13 -16.65 0.66 34.91
C PHE A 13 -16.71 0.32 33.41
N PHE A 14 -17.83 0.60 32.74
CA PHE A 14 -17.95 0.53 31.27
C PHE A 14 -18.19 1.93 30.68
N ILE A 15 -17.18 2.77 30.74
CA ILE A 15 -17.09 3.94 29.87
C ILE A 15 -15.87 3.70 28.98
N PRO A 16 -16.03 3.49 27.65
CA PRO A 16 -14.88 3.54 26.76
C PRO A 16 -14.30 4.95 26.86
N SER A 17 -13.01 5.04 27.22
CA SER A 17 -12.29 6.30 27.27
C SER A 17 -12.35 6.97 25.89
N ILE A 18 -13.17 8.00 25.77
CA ILE A 18 -13.09 8.99 24.69
C ILE A 18 -11.92 9.90 25.07
N GLN A 19 -10.77 9.73 24.43
CA GLN A 19 -9.75 10.78 24.39
C GLN A 19 -9.90 11.54 23.06
N PRO A 20 -10.08 12.86 23.08
CA PRO A 20 -10.07 13.69 21.88
C PRO A 20 -8.63 13.96 21.42
N LEU A 21 -8.51 14.07 20.11
CA LEU A 21 -7.37 14.43 19.25
C LEU A 21 -6.38 15.47 19.81
N ALA A 22 -5.08 15.27 19.55
CA ALA A 22 -4.21 16.27 18.88
C ALA A 22 -2.83 15.68 18.54
N ASP A 23 -2.44 15.84 17.28
CA ASP A 23 -1.13 15.60 16.69
C ASP A 23 -0.21 16.80 16.99
N SER A 24 1.05 16.57 17.38
CA SER A 24 2.10 17.57 17.27
C SER A 24 3.43 16.88 16.97
N LYS A 25 3.88 17.00 15.72
CA LYS A 25 5.22 16.67 15.25
C LYS A 25 6.26 17.60 15.86
N THR A 26 7.39 16.99 16.23
CA THR A 26 8.76 17.44 16.64
C THR A 26 8.99 17.27 18.14
N GLU A 27 9.82 16.34 18.62
CA GLU A 27 11.28 16.25 18.43
C GLU A 27 11.82 14.81 18.34
N THR A 28 12.76 14.63 17.43
CA THR A 28 13.02 13.41 16.66
C THR A 28 14.13 12.51 17.25
N GLU A 29 14.51 12.69 18.51
CA GLU A 29 15.62 11.94 19.15
C GLU A 29 15.21 11.01 20.31
N ASN A 30 13.99 11.14 20.87
CA ASN A 30 13.54 10.28 21.98
C ASN A 30 12.70 9.05 21.55
N ILE A 31 12.27 8.96 20.30
CA ILE A 31 11.48 7.83 19.80
C ILE A 31 12.33 6.57 19.62
N TYR A 32 13.60 6.71 19.23
CA TYR A 32 14.50 5.58 19.04
C TYR A 32 14.77 4.84 20.38
N ASN A 33 14.93 5.58 21.49
CA ASN A 33 15.13 5.01 22.82
C ASN A 33 13.84 4.48 23.47
N TYR A 34 12.67 5.00 23.10
CA TYR A 34 11.37 4.52 23.59
C TYR A 34 10.89 3.25 22.84
N MET A 35 11.20 3.12 21.55
CA MET A 35 10.94 1.91 20.76
C MET A 35 11.81 0.72 21.20
N MET A 36 13.03 0.98 21.70
CA MET A 36 13.89 -0.03 22.32
C MET A 36 13.43 -0.48 23.72
N GLN A 37 12.51 0.25 24.38
CA GLN A 37 12.10 -0.04 25.77
C GLN A 37 10.74 -0.74 25.90
N ASN A 38 9.99 -0.97 24.81
CA ASN A 38 8.67 -1.62 24.87
C ASN A 38 8.52 -2.76 23.83
N SER A 39 9.64 -3.41 23.54
CA SER A 39 9.90 -4.45 22.54
C SER A 39 8.80 -5.51 22.45
N THR A 40 7.97 -5.48 21.42
CA THR A 40 7.34 -6.70 20.88
C THR A 40 8.43 -7.63 20.34
N SER A 41 8.15 -8.90 20.09
CA SER A 41 9.12 -9.93 19.65
C SER A 41 10.01 -9.47 18.50
N LEU A 42 11.16 -8.91 18.84
CA LEU A 42 12.18 -8.53 17.89
C LEU A 42 13.22 -9.64 17.89
N GLY A 43 12.83 -10.82 17.37
CA GLY A 43 13.79 -11.56 16.57
C GLY A 43 14.30 -10.58 15.52
N VAL A 44 15.61 -10.47 15.36
CA VAL A 44 16.20 -9.54 14.42
C VAL A 44 16.00 -10.14 13.03
N ASP A 45 14.78 -10.09 12.53
CA ASP A 45 14.47 -10.39 11.13
C ASP A 45 15.01 -9.25 10.27
N ASN A 46 16.33 -9.29 10.06
CA ASN A 46 17.08 -8.46 9.12
C ASN A 46 16.80 -6.96 9.23
N ILE A 47 17.07 -6.36 10.40
CA ILE A 47 17.19 -4.89 10.51
C ILE A 47 18.43 -4.38 9.75
N ASN A 48 19.41 -5.23 9.43
CA ASN A 48 20.62 -4.84 8.71
C ASN A 48 20.94 -5.76 7.52
N GLY A 49 20.20 -5.60 6.42
CA GLY A 49 20.68 -5.94 5.07
C GLY A 49 20.23 -7.29 4.52
N GLU A 50 19.38 -7.22 3.50
CA GLU A 50 18.95 -8.33 2.63
C GLU A 50 18.16 -9.45 3.36
N LEU A 51 16.84 -9.26 3.50
CA LEU A 51 15.91 -10.39 3.50
C LEU A 51 16.23 -11.23 2.26
N ASP A 52 16.56 -12.51 2.43
CA ASP A 52 16.72 -13.41 1.30
C ASP A 52 15.35 -13.53 0.62
N THR A 53 15.18 -12.75 -0.45
CA THR A 53 13.97 -12.70 -1.26
C THR A 53 13.81 -13.91 -2.18
N SER A 54 14.77 -14.84 -2.17
CA SER A 54 14.57 -16.13 -2.80
C SER A 54 13.63 -16.96 -1.91
N ASN A 55 12.65 -17.66 -2.51
CA ASN A 55 11.94 -18.71 -1.77
C ASN A 55 13.00 -19.60 -1.15
N THR A 56 13.00 -19.77 0.18
CA THR A 56 14.01 -20.60 0.85
C THR A 56 14.15 -21.90 0.07
N ALA A 57 15.39 -22.26 -0.28
CA ALA A 57 15.63 -23.46 -1.07
C ALA A 57 15.06 -24.74 -0.40
N LEU A 58 14.73 -24.67 0.90
CA LEU A 58 13.92 -25.65 1.65
C LEU A 58 12.59 -25.96 0.97
N MET A 59 11.81 -24.94 0.61
CA MET A 59 10.47 -25.06 -0.01
C MET A 59 10.49 -25.03 -1.55
N SER A 60 11.67 -24.85 -2.17
CA SER A 60 11.76 -24.79 -3.63
C SER A 60 11.38 -26.13 -4.30
N ASN A 61 10.68 -26.04 -5.44
CA ASN A 61 10.13 -27.18 -6.22
C ASN A 61 11.17 -28.31 -6.37
N GLY A 62 10.82 -29.52 -5.90
CA GLY A 62 11.71 -30.68 -5.91
C GLY A 62 11.04 -31.98 -5.43
N ALA A 63 11.83 -33.05 -5.32
CA ALA A 63 11.38 -34.33 -4.74
C ALA A 63 11.04 -34.17 -3.25
N THR A 64 10.20 -35.07 -2.72
CA THR A 64 9.85 -35.12 -1.29
C THR A 64 11.10 -35.02 -0.41
N LYS A 65 11.09 -34.13 0.59
CA LYS A 65 12.20 -33.91 1.52
C LYS A 65 11.79 -34.25 2.95
N THR A 66 12.75 -34.75 3.72
CA THR A 66 12.66 -34.86 5.18
C THR A 66 13.60 -33.83 5.78
N ILE A 67 13.04 -32.84 6.49
CA ILE A 67 13.79 -31.84 7.24
C ILE A 67 13.99 -32.38 8.66
N ASN A 68 15.23 -32.39 9.15
CA ASN A 68 15.53 -32.89 10.49
C ASN A 68 15.59 -31.73 11.48
N ASN A 69 14.56 -31.57 12.31
CA ASN A 69 14.53 -30.55 13.36
C ASN A 69 15.29 -31.04 14.61
N ILE A 70 16.36 -30.36 14.99
CA ILE A 70 17.06 -30.64 16.25
C ILE A 70 16.34 -29.92 17.38
N VAL A 71 15.82 -30.66 18.36
CA VAL A 71 15.11 -30.09 19.50
C VAL A 71 15.94 -30.19 20.77
N VAL A 72 16.24 -29.06 21.41
CA VAL A 72 17.05 -28.98 22.63
C VAL A 72 16.15 -28.63 23.82
N LEU A 73 16.11 -29.49 24.83
CA LEU A 73 15.34 -29.29 26.06
C LEU A 73 16.18 -28.56 27.12
N ILE A 74 15.69 -27.43 27.61
CA ILE A 74 16.41 -26.55 28.55
C ILE A 74 15.56 -26.31 29.79
N ARG A 75 16.19 -26.45 30.97
CA ARG A 75 15.68 -25.93 32.24
C ARG A 75 16.56 -24.79 32.74
N PHE A 76 16.01 -23.85 33.52
CA PHE A 76 16.81 -22.75 34.06
C PHE A 76 17.53 -23.14 35.36
N LYS A 77 18.58 -22.39 35.69
CA LYS A 77 19.38 -22.64 36.89
C LYS A 77 18.52 -22.72 38.15
N GLY A 78 18.70 -23.79 38.91
CA GLY A 78 17.98 -24.03 40.17
C GLY A 78 16.58 -24.62 40.01
N GLU A 79 16.10 -24.85 38.78
CA GLU A 79 14.88 -25.63 38.53
C GLU A 79 15.18 -27.13 38.58
N ASN A 80 14.22 -27.94 38.98
CA ASN A 80 14.37 -29.40 38.98
C ASN A 80 14.38 -29.95 37.54
N GLU A 81 14.99 -31.12 37.33
CA GLU A 81 14.82 -31.87 36.09
C GLU A 81 13.33 -32.14 35.87
N PHE A 82 12.81 -31.65 34.75
CA PHE A 82 11.40 -31.77 34.43
C PHE A 82 11.11 -32.98 33.57
N MET A 83 12.10 -33.55 32.87
CA MET A 83 11.91 -34.77 32.09
C MET A 83 12.13 -36.02 32.95
N ASN A 84 11.36 -37.07 32.66
CA ASN A 84 11.48 -38.38 33.27
C ASN A 84 11.03 -39.44 32.26
N VAL A 85 11.00 -40.73 32.65
CA VAL A 85 10.56 -41.81 31.75
C VAL A 85 9.14 -41.57 31.27
N GLU A 86 8.21 -41.27 32.19
CA GLU A 86 6.79 -41.02 31.86
C GLU A 86 6.61 -39.84 30.90
N LYS A 87 7.38 -38.75 31.04
CA LYS A 87 7.35 -37.60 30.14
C LYS A 87 8.10 -37.83 28.84
N SER A 88 9.07 -38.73 28.82
CA SER A 88 9.75 -39.14 27.59
C SER A 88 8.86 -40.06 26.78
N GLU A 89 8.16 -40.98 27.46
CA GLU A 89 7.02 -41.71 26.91
C GLU A 89 5.93 -40.73 26.52
N GLN A 90 5.56 -39.73 27.33
CA GLN A 90 4.62 -38.71 26.88
C GLN A 90 5.15 -37.97 25.65
N LEU A 91 6.43 -37.64 25.52
CA LEU A 91 6.93 -36.96 24.32
C LEU A 91 7.01 -37.88 23.09
N ASN A 92 7.21 -39.19 23.29
CA ASN A 92 7.28 -40.22 22.24
C ASN A 92 5.89 -40.81 21.88
N ASP A 93 5.12 -41.24 22.88
CA ASP A 93 3.75 -41.78 22.87
C ASP A 93 2.69 -40.68 22.72
N SER A 94 2.97 -39.42 23.08
CA SER A 94 2.28 -38.28 22.43
C SER A 94 2.81 -38.14 21.02
N TYR A 95 2.43 -39.13 20.23
CA TYR A 95 2.15 -39.22 18.79
C TYR A 95 1.67 -37.92 18.10
N ASN A 96 1.55 -36.77 18.79
CA ASN A 96 0.72 -35.60 18.48
C ASN A 96 1.40 -34.23 18.75
N MET A 97 2.72 -34.07 18.65
CA MET A 97 3.31 -32.71 18.68
C MET A 97 4.44 -32.46 17.68
N PHE A 98 5.33 -33.42 17.39
CA PHE A 98 6.48 -33.13 16.51
C PHE A 98 6.81 -34.18 15.42
N ASN A 99 6.47 -35.48 15.57
CA ASN A 99 6.85 -36.57 14.61
C ASN A 99 5.65 -37.42 14.15
N ASP A 100 5.72 -38.06 12.97
CA ASP A 100 4.77 -39.10 12.46
C ASP A 100 5.53 -40.36 12.03
N PHE A 101 5.23 -41.51 12.63
CA PHE A 101 5.90 -42.79 12.32
C PHE A 101 5.00 -43.77 11.54
N ASN A 102 3.78 -43.36 11.19
CA ASN A 102 2.78 -44.20 10.54
C ASN A 102 3.02 -44.27 9.02
N ASN A 103 3.74 -43.28 8.48
CA ASN A 103 4.07 -43.18 7.05
C ASN A 103 2.83 -43.12 6.14
N ASP A 104 1.67 -42.75 6.68
CA ASP A 104 0.43 -42.60 5.94
C ASP A 104 0.46 -41.31 5.10
N ARG A 105 -0.21 -41.34 3.94
CA ARG A 105 -0.16 -40.27 2.93
C ARG A 105 -0.97 -39.01 3.31
N LEU A 106 -1.84 -39.08 4.31
CA LEU A 106 -2.73 -38.01 4.80
C LEU A 106 -3.04 -38.25 6.29
N ALA A 107 -3.26 -37.18 7.07
CA ALA A 107 -3.58 -37.28 8.49
C ALA A 107 -5.00 -37.82 8.76
N ASP A 108 -5.09 -38.88 9.58
CA ASP A 108 -6.35 -39.37 10.15
C ASP A 108 -6.73 -38.53 11.40
N GLU A 109 -7.97 -38.62 11.91
CA GLU A 109 -8.53 -37.88 13.07
C GLU A 109 -7.79 -38.08 14.42
N GLY A 110 -6.56 -38.60 14.44
CA GLY A 110 -5.75 -38.88 15.63
C GLY A 110 -4.26 -38.52 15.53
N SER A 111 -3.82 -37.80 14.49
CA SER A 111 -2.41 -37.48 14.22
C SER A 111 -2.18 -35.97 14.02
N ILE A 112 -2.31 -35.19 15.09
CA ILE A 112 -2.11 -33.73 15.09
C ILE A 112 -0.69 -33.44 15.59
N SER A 113 0.28 -33.15 14.74
CA SER A 113 1.67 -32.84 15.13
C SER A 113 2.28 -31.78 14.20
N LEU A 114 3.45 -31.22 14.54
CA LEU A 114 4.17 -30.32 13.63
C LEU A 114 4.44 -31.00 12.29
N ASN A 115 4.87 -32.27 12.32
CA ASN A 115 5.09 -33.01 11.09
C ASN A 115 3.82 -33.19 10.28
N SER A 116 2.70 -33.63 10.88
CA SER A 116 1.45 -33.78 10.12
C SER A 116 0.92 -32.44 9.61
N TYR A 117 1.15 -31.35 10.36
CA TYR A 117 0.82 -29.99 9.92
C TYR A 117 1.60 -29.61 8.66
N ILE A 118 2.93 -29.74 8.69
CA ILE A 118 3.79 -29.39 7.56
C ILE A 118 3.51 -30.32 6.37
N ASN A 119 3.27 -31.61 6.62
CA ASN A 119 2.88 -32.58 5.61
C ASN A 119 1.56 -32.17 4.93
N ASP A 120 0.50 -31.91 5.68
CA ASP A 120 -0.80 -31.50 5.12
C ASP A 120 -0.71 -30.13 4.42
N LEU A 121 0.02 -29.18 5.01
CA LEU A 121 0.25 -27.86 4.43
C LEU A 121 0.90 -27.96 3.05
N THR A 122 1.88 -28.86 2.91
CA THR A 122 2.69 -29.09 1.70
C THR A 122 2.19 -30.23 0.82
N TYR A 123 1.04 -30.82 1.10
CA TYR A 123 0.51 -32.00 0.38
C TYR A 123 1.50 -33.19 0.32
N GLY A 124 2.21 -33.43 1.40
CA GLY A 124 3.17 -34.53 1.55
C GLY A 124 4.52 -34.34 0.85
N GLU A 125 4.81 -33.13 0.38
CA GLU A 125 6.12 -32.81 -0.20
C GLU A 125 7.21 -32.66 0.87
N ILE A 126 6.84 -32.26 2.09
CA ILE A 126 7.78 -32.10 3.19
C ILE A 126 7.33 -32.89 4.41
N LYS A 127 8.27 -33.63 4.98
CA LYS A 127 8.18 -34.23 6.30
C LYS A 127 9.19 -33.56 7.22
N VAL A 128 8.85 -33.46 8.49
CA VAL A 128 9.69 -32.93 9.56
C VAL A 128 9.92 -34.03 10.59
N ASP A 129 11.17 -34.46 10.72
CA ASP A 129 11.60 -35.41 11.73
C ASP A 129 12.33 -34.65 12.85
N SER A 130 11.74 -34.63 14.03
CA SER A 130 12.24 -33.91 15.20
C SER A 130 13.00 -34.84 16.16
N TYR A 131 14.23 -34.49 16.46
CA TYR A 131 15.14 -35.27 17.31
C TYR A 131 15.42 -34.51 18.61
N PHE A 132 14.99 -35.07 19.74
CA PHE A 132 15.11 -34.43 21.05
C PHE A 132 16.42 -34.77 21.75
N TYR A 133 17.06 -33.75 22.31
CA TYR A 133 18.32 -33.81 23.03
C TYR A 133 18.29 -33.00 24.33
N PRO A 134 19.07 -33.42 25.35
CA PRO A 134 19.85 -34.67 25.43
C PRO A 134 18.97 -35.92 25.64
N LYS A 135 19.50 -37.07 25.23
CA LYS A 135 18.85 -38.38 25.40
C LYS A 135 19.82 -39.34 26.08
N GLU A 136 19.36 -40.00 27.15
CA GLU A 136 20.07 -41.08 27.83
C GLU A 136 19.18 -42.34 27.84
N ASN A 137 19.65 -43.42 27.19
CA ASN A 137 18.84 -44.60 26.91
C ASN A 137 17.52 -44.24 26.19
N ASN A 138 16.36 -44.57 26.78
CA ASN A 138 15.04 -44.22 26.25
C ASN A 138 14.42 -42.96 26.88
N THR A 139 15.19 -42.24 27.70
CA THR A 139 14.71 -41.09 28.47
C THR A 139 15.35 -39.82 27.92
N PHE A 140 14.53 -38.83 27.59
CA PHE A 140 15.00 -37.47 27.32
C PHE A 140 15.29 -36.76 28.62
N LEU A 141 16.28 -35.87 28.61
CA LEU A 141 16.67 -35.04 29.76
C LEU A 141 16.72 -33.58 29.31
N SER A 142 16.95 -32.67 30.26
CA SER A 142 17.18 -31.27 29.95
C SER A 142 18.58 -30.83 30.36
N ILE A 143 19.12 -29.84 29.64
CA ILE A 143 20.33 -29.13 30.06
C ILE A 143 19.95 -27.97 30.99
N GLU A 144 20.75 -27.73 32.02
CA GLU A 144 20.51 -26.65 32.98
C GLU A 144 21.25 -25.37 32.54
N ALA A 145 20.50 -24.30 32.31
CA ALA A 145 21.03 -23.00 31.90
C ALA A 145 22.03 -22.44 32.92
N PRO A 146 23.05 -21.67 32.47
CA PRO A 146 24.04 -21.06 33.36
C PRO A 146 23.47 -20.05 34.36
N GLN A 147 22.29 -19.48 34.06
CA GLN A 147 21.61 -18.46 34.86
C GLN A 147 20.13 -18.80 35.08
N THR A 148 19.50 -18.09 36.02
CA THR A 148 18.08 -18.25 36.33
C THR A 148 17.19 -17.70 35.22
N ARG A 149 15.93 -18.11 35.15
CA ARG A 149 14.96 -17.56 34.18
C ARG A 149 14.84 -16.03 34.30
N GLU A 150 14.77 -15.52 35.52
CA GLU A 150 14.69 -14.08 35.84
C GLU A 150 15.88 -13.28 35.27
N TYR A 151 17.06 -13.90 35.11
CA TYR A 151 18.20 -13.24 34.46
C TYR A 151 17.90 -13.00 32.98
N TYR A 152 17.40 -14.01 32.27
CA TYR A 152 17.15 -13.95 30.82
C TYR A 152 15.95 -13.09 30.46
N GLU A 153 14.92 -13.03 31.31
CA GLU A 153 13.72 -12.20 31.10
C GLU A 153 14.00 -10.67 31.08
N LYS A 154 15.23 -10.25 31.42
CA LYS A 154 15.67 -8.84 31.39
C LYS A 154 16.12 -8.38 30.00
N TYR A 155 16.34 -9.32 29.09
CA TYR A 155 16.86 -9.06 27.75
C TYR A 155 15.74 -9.12 26.71
N VAL A 156 16.06 -8.74 25.48
CA VAL A 156 15.15 -8.81 24.33
C VAL A 156 15.55 -9.94 23.39
N ALA A 157 14.61 -10.36 22.54
CA ALA A 157 14.87 -11.34 21.50
C ALA A 157 16.05 -10.90 20.60
N GLY A 158 16.86 -11.85 20.13
CA GLY A 158 18.03 -11.59 19.28
C GLY A 158 19.14 -10.73 19.93
N SER A 159 19.11 -10.57 21.26
CA SER A 159 20.17 -9.88 22.00
C SER A 159 21.48 -10.67 22.02
N LYS A 160 22.58 -10.00 22.38
CA LYS A 160 23.88 -10.67 22.57
C LYS A 160 23.81 -11.75 23.66
N GLU A 161 23.03 -11.51 24.70
CA GLU A 161 22.82 -12.47 25.78
C GLU A 161 22.07 -13.71 25.32
N GLU A 162 21.14 -13.55 24.39
CA GLU A 162 20.49 -14.68 23.72
C GLU A 162 21.48 -15.44 22.85
N GLU A 163 22.32 -14.76 22.05
CA GLU A 163 23.35 -15.41 21.24
C GLU A 163 24.28 -16.28 22.12
N VAL A 164 24.70 -15.77 23.28
CA VAL A 164 25.50 -16.53 24.25
C VAL A 164 24.72 -17.73 24.81
N PHE A 165 23.43 -17.55 25.12
CA PHE A 165 22.55 -18.61 25.62
C PHE A 165 22.37 -19.74 24.59
N ILE A 166 22.08 -19.39 23.34
CA ILE A 166 21.87 -20.32 22.23
C ILE A 166 23.17 -21.06 21.88
N LYS A 167 24.29 -20.34 21.82
CA LYS A 167 25.62 -20.94 21.64
C LYS A 167 25.90 -21.99 22.71
N TRP A 168 25.70 -21.63 23.98
CA TRP A 168 25.90 -22.55 25.10
C TRP A 168 24.99 -23.78 24.98
N ALA A 169 23.70 -23.58 24.69
CA ALA A 169 22.73 -24.65 24.61
C ALA A 169 23.09 -25.65 23.50
N PHE A 170 23.39 -25.15 22.30
CA PHE A 170 23.77 -25.97 21.16
C PHE A 170 25.11 -26.69 21.38
N ASP A 171 26.14 -25.96 21.83
CA ASP A 171 27.47 -26.55 22.06
C ASP A 171 27.46 -27.62 23.16
N SER A 172 26.52 -27.56 24.11
CA SER A 172 26.37 -28.55 25.19
C SER A 172 25.86 -29.91 24.70
N ILE A 173 25.15 -29.96 23.57
CA ILE A 173 24.51 -31.18 23.06
C ILE A 173 25.03 -31.63 21.70
N LYS A 174 25.78 -30.79 20.96
CA LYS A 174 26.13 -31.05 19.56
C LYS A 174 26.89 -32.37 19.34
N ASN A 175 27.69 -32.80 20.32
CA ASN A 175 28.44 -34.06 20.24
C ASN A 175 27.55 -35.31 20.38
N ASN A 176 26.31 -35.15 20.84
CA ASN A 176 25.31 -36.21 20.97
C ASN A 176 24.41 -36.33 19.73
N ILE A 177 24.47 -35.36 18.82
CA ILE A 177 23.66 -35.36 17.59
C ILE A 177 24.30 -36.28 16.55
N ASN A 178 23.55 -37.28 16.09
CA ASN A 178 23.99 -38.24 15.09
C ASN A 178 23.29 -38.03 13.73
N LEU A 179 23.49 -36.85 13.13
CA LEU A 179 22.97 -36.49 11.81
C LEU A 179 24.14 -36.13 10.88
N SER A 180 24.15 -36.65 9.66
CA SER A 180 25.17 -36.32 8.66
C SER A 180 25.03 -34.88 8.15
N ALA A 181 26.06 -34.35 7.49
CA ALA A 181 26.04 -33.00 6.93
C ALA A 181 24.88 -32.77 5.93
N ASN A 182 24.48 -33.82 5.18
CA ASN A 182 23.35 -33.76 4.23
C ASN A 182 21.98 -33.92 4.92
N GLU A 183 21.94 -34.42 6.15
CA GLU A 183 20.71 -34.50 6.96
C GLU A 183 20.46 -33.19 7.71
N LEU A 184 21.52 -32.45 8.04
CA LEU A 184 21.46 -31.15 8.68
C LEU A 184 21.09 -30.01 7.73
N ASP A 185 21.45 -30.13 6.46
CA ASP A 185 21.33 -29.06 5.45
C ASP A 185 20.74 -29.64 4.16
N LYS A 186 19.41 -29.58 4.03
CA LYS A 186 18.67 -30.11 2.87
C LYS A 186 18.63 -29.15 1.71
N ASN A 187 18.81 -27.86 1.96
CA ASN A 187 18.74 -26.84 0.93
C ASN A 187 20.12 -26.51 0.31
N GLY A 188 21.20 -26.96 0.95
CA GLY A 188 22.59 -26.82 0.51
C GLY A 188 23.22 -25.46 0.79
N ASP A 189 22.64 -24.64 1.67
CA ASP A 189 23.11 -23.27 1.95
C ASP A 189 24.30 -23.20 2.92
N GLY A 190 24.66 -24.33 3.55
CA GLY A 190 25.75 -24.44 4.50
C GLY A 190 25.34 -24.18 5.96
N GLU A 191 24.08 -23.86 6.22
CA GLU A 191 23.49 -23.73 7.55
C GLU A 191 22.67 -24.99 7.90
N ILE A 192 22.47 -25.22 9.20
CA ILE A 192 21.58 -26.27 9.69
C ILE A 192 20.14 -25.77 9.47
N ASP A 193 19.31 -26.57 8.79
CA ASP A 193 17.97 -26.16 8.35
C ASP A 193 17.12 -25.63 9.51
N VAL A 194 17.05 -26.36 10.62
CA VAL A 194 16.26 -25.98 11.81
C VAL A 194 16.87 -26.51 13.11
N VAL A 195 16.93 -25.63 14.11
CA VAL A 195 17.10 -26.00 15.52
C VAL A 195 16.02 -25.34 16.37
N THR A 196 15.31 -26.11 17.19
CA THR A 196 14.29 -25.62 18.13
C THR A 196 14.79 -25.78 19.57
N PHE A 197 14.88 -24.68 20.29
CA PHE A 197 15.18 -24.65 21.72
C PHE A 197 13.87 -24.54 22.52
N LEU A 198 13.61 -25.53 23.36
CA LEU A 198 12.44 -25.60 24.22
C LEU A 198 12.84 -25.35 25.67
N CYS A 199 12.38 -24.25 26.26
CA CYS A 199 12.72 -23.86 27.62
C CYS A 199 11.52 -23.97 28.58
N THR A 200 11.78 -24.38 29.82
CA THR A 200 10.80 -24.42 30.91
C THR A 200 10.24 -23.03 31.25
N GLY A 201 8.97 -22.95 31.61
CA GLY A 201 8.32 -21.72 32.06
C GLY A 201 7.14 -21.28 31.20
N ALA A 202 6.38 -20.28 31.66
CA ALA A 202 5.21 -19.78 30.93
C ALA A 202 5.67 -18.85 29.80
N SER A 203 4.86 -18.75 28.75
CA SER A 203 5.04 -17.68 27.78
C SER A 203 4.92 -16.33 28.49
N VAL A 204 5.95 -15.52 28.32
CA VAL A 204 6.06 -14.15 28.86
C VAL A 204 5.51 -13.17 27.82
N THR A 205 5.77 -11.87 27.90
CA THR A 205 5.56 -10.90 26.82
C THR A 205 6.77 -9.97 26.77
N ASN A 206 7.15 -9.52 25.58
CA ASN A 206 8.09 -8.42 25.37
C ASN A 206 9.51 -8.61 25.96
N ASN A 207 10.04 -9.83 25.93
CA ASN A 207 11.43 -10.10 26.33
C ASN A 207 12.04 -11.25 25.51
N MET A 208 13.29 -11.60 25.81
CA MET A 208 14.09 -12.66 25.17
C MET A 208 13.40 -14.02 25.13
N LEU A 209 12.60 -14.34 26.15
CA LEU A 209 11.92 -15.63 26.24
C LEU A 209 10.53 -15.59 25.60
N TRP A 210 10.08 -14.49 24.99
CA TRP A 210 8.88 -14.55 24.14
C TRP A 210 9.16 -15.50 22.96
N PRO A 211 8.23 -16.42 22.59
CA PRO A 211 8.46 -17.33 21.48
C PRO A 211 8.80 -16.58 20.17
N HIS A 212 9.87 -16.97 19.51
CA HIS A 212 10.29 -16.35 18.25
C HIS A 212 11.23 -17.26 17.45
N GLU A 213 11.35 -16.97 16.16
CA GLU A 213 12.43 -17.40 15.28
C GLU A 213 13.44 -16.24 15.09
N THR A 214 14.73 -16.55 15.02
CA THR A 214 15.76 -15.56 14.67
C THR A 214 17.04 -16.25 14.17
N LYS A 215 17.89 -15.48 13.48
CA LYS A 215 19.19 -15.95 12.99
C LYS A 215 20.29 -15.92 14.06
N PHE A 216 21.02 -17.02 14.20
CA PHE A 216 22.24 -17.07 15.00
C PHE A 216 23.44 -16.48 14.24
N ILE A 217 24.14 -15.51 14.85
CA ILE A 217 25.25 -14.78 14.21
C ILE A 217 26.63 -15.41 14.53
N GLY A 218 26.70 -16.31 15.52
CA GLY A 218 27.95 -16.89 16.00
C GLY A 218 28.61 -17.94 15.08
N ASP A 219 29.55 -18.68 15.67
CA ASP A 219 30.46 -19.61 14.96
C ASP A 219 30.19 -21.10 15.23
N SER A 220 29.18 -21.42 16.03
CA SER A 220 28.81 -22.81 16.34
C SER A 220 28.40 -23.57 15.08
N SER A 221 28.91 -24.81 14.97
CA SER A 221 28.69 -25.68 13.83
C SER A 221 28.69 -27.15 14.24
N LEU A 222 28.08 -27.99 13.40
CA LEU A 222 28.07 -29.45 13.49
C LEU A 222 28.28 -30.04 12.11
N ASN A 223 29.21 -30.99 11.97
CA ASN A 223 29.52 -31.68 10.71
C ASN A 223 29.75 -30.74 9.52
N GLY A 224 30.37 -29.57 9.77
CA GLY A 224 30.67 -28.57 8.75
C GLY A 224 29.51 -27.64 8.36
N LYS A 225 28.34 -27.78 9.01
CA LYS A 225 27.17 -26.91 8.83
C LYS A 225 27.04 -25.95 10.01
N ARG A 226 26.79 -24.68 9.73
CA ARG A 226 26.69 -23.61 10.75
C ARG A 226 25.32 -23.65 11.40
N LEU A 227 25.23 -23.36 12.70
CA LEU A 227 23.95 -23.02 13.30
C LEU A 227 23.46 -21.70 12.67
N GLY A 228 22.31 -21.75 11.99
CA GLY A 228 21.69 -20.60 11.33
C GLY A 228 20.47 -20.12 12.10
N ASN A 229 19.32 -20.16 11.44
CA ASN A 229 18.02 -19.83 12.01
C ASN A 229 17.63 -20.83 13.12
N TYR A 230 16.98 -20.33 14.18
CA TYR A 230 16.51 -21.16 15.28
C TYR A 230 15.21 -20.63 15.88
N ASN A 231 14.46 -21.57 16.46
CA ASN A 231 13.26 -21.27 17.24
C ASN A 231 13.60 -21.29 18.73
N LEU A 232 13.10 -20.33 19.52
CA LEU A 232 13.14 -20.37 20.98
C LEU A 232 11.71 -20.34 21.52
N ILE A 233 11.28 -21.36 22.25
CA ILE A 233 9.87 -21.55 22.64
C ILE A 233 9.76 -22.02 24.10
N ASN A 234 8.80 -21.45 24.85
CA ASN A 234 8.50 -21.91 26.21
C ASN A 234 7.52 -23.08 26.21
N ILE A 235 7.73 -24.05 27.10
CA ILE A 235 6.91 -25.27 27.18
C ILE A 235 5.88 -25.31 28.33
N GLY A 236 5.89 -24.33 29.24
CA GLY A 236 4.96 -24.24 30.40
C GLY A 236 5.65 -24.36 31.78
N THR A 237 4.92 -24.00 32.85
CA THR A 237 5.44 -23.96 34.25
C THR A 237 5.10 -25.17 35.11
N ASP A 238 4.00 -25.87 34.84
CA ASP A 238 3.47 -26.90 35.74
C ASP A 238 3.66 -28.29 35.15
N GLU A 239 3.99 -29.28 35.97
CA GLU A 239 4.18 -30.69 35.55
C GLU A 239 3.01 -31.26 34.74
N ASN A 240 1.78 -30.77 34.99
CA ASN A 240 0.56 -31.18 34.30
C ASN A 240 0.25 -30.41 33.01
N ASN A 241 0.98 -29.32 32.73
CA ASN A 241 0.73 -28.39 31.62
C ASN A 241 1.89 -28.28 30.63
N MET A 242 2.96 -29.09 30.78
CA MET A 242 4.05 -29.16 29.80
C MET A 242 3.61 -29.92 28.55
N PHE A 243 4.16 -29.57 27.38
CA PHE A 243 3.86 -30.24 26.11
C PHE A 243 2.35 -30.33 25.81
N ASN A 244 1.66 -29.20 26.01
CA ASN A 244 0.22 -29.10 25.78
C ASN A 244 -0.09 -28.57 24.36
N LYS A 245 -1.38 -28.58 23.99
CA LYS A 245 -1.88 -28.12 22.69
C LYS A 245 -1.54 -26.65 22.35
N ASN A 246 -1.39 -25.78 23.35
CA ASN A 246 -0.97 -24.40 23.12
C ASN A 246 0.49 -24.31 22.67
N LEU A 247 1.36 -25.21 23.15
CA LEU A 247 2.75 -25.29 22.69
C LEU A 247 2.81 -25.70 21.22
N LEU A 248 2.05 -26.71 20.78
CA LEU A 248 2.06 -27.15 19.38
C LEU A 248 1.72 -25.99 18.44
N ARG A 249 0.69 -25.24 18.79
CA ARG A 249 0.21 -24.09 18.04
C ARG A 249 1.28 -22.99 17.89
N VAL A 250 2.02 -22.69 18.96
CA VAL A 250 3.16 -21.76 18.92
C VAL A 250 4.31 -22.35 18.10
N ALA A 251 4.62 -23.62 18.30
CA ALA A 251 5.67 -24.30 17.55
C ALA A 251 5.40 -24.31 16.05
N ILE A 252 4.14 -24.51 15.62
CA ILE A 252 3.74 -24.39 14.22
C ILE A 252 4.00 -22.97 13.71
N HIS A 253 3.57 -21.94 14.46
CA HIS A 253 3.76 -20.53 14.07
C HIS A 253 5.25 -20.21 13.88
N GLU A 254 6.08 -20.48 14.89
CA GLU A 254 7.51 -20.19 14.81
C GLU A 254 8.20 -21.00 13.71
N PHE A 255 7.83 -22.27 13.56
CA PHE A 255 8.42 -23.12 12.53
C PHE A 255 8.08 -22.63 11.11
N LEU A 256 6.95 -21.97 10.88
CA LEU A 256 6.65 -21.41 9.56
C LEU A 256 7.58 -20.25 9.17
N HIS A 257 8.21 -19.55 10.12
CA HIS A 257 9.23 -18.54 9.82
C HIS A 257 10.47 -19.14 9.15
N VAL A 258 10.80 -20.41 9.43
CA VAL A 258 11.83 -21.18 8.68
C VAL A 258 11.53 -21.21 7.17
N PHE A 259 10.25 -21.17 6.81
CA PHE A 259 9.77 -21.15 5.44
C PHE A 259 9.47 -19.74 4.91
N ASN A 260 10.01 -18.70 5.55
CA ASN A 260 9.80 -17.29 5.23
C ASN A 260 8.35 -16.80 5.35
N TYR A 261 7.48 -17.50 6.07
CA TYR A 261 6.15 -16.96 6.33
C TYR A 261 6.29 -15.73 7.23
N PRO A 262 5.73 -14.58 6.85
CA PRO A 262 5.80 -13.38 7.66
C PRO A 262 4.68 -13.36 8.68
N ASP A 263 4.86 -12.56 9.73
CA ASP A 263 3.77 -12.20 10.60
C ASP A 263 2.70 -11.37 9.90
N LEU A 264 1.45 -11.75 10.12
CA LEU A 264 0.27 -11.12 9.56
C LEU A 264 -0.51 -10.29 10.60
N TYR A 265 -0.01 -10.17 11.83
CA TYR A 265 -0.44 -9.18 12.82
C TYR A 265 0.47 -7.93 12.80
N ARG A 266 -0.01 -6.83 13.37
CA ARG A 266 0.69 -5.54 13.37
C ARG A 266 1.47 -5.36 14.67
N TYR A 267 2.73 -4.92 14.60
CA TYR A 267 3.55 -4.71 15.80
C TYR A 267 3.32 -3.32 16.42
N TYR A 268 3.21 -2.30 15.57
CA TYR A 268 3.21 -0.89 15.99
C TYR A 268 1.86 -0.18 15.84
N TYR A 269 0.85 -0.90 15.34
CA TYR A 269 -0.45 -0.33 15.01
C TYR A 269 -1.56 -1.19 15.62
N ARG A 270 -2.66 -0.56 16.03
CA ARG A 270 -3.85 -1.28 16.46
C ARG A 270 -4.57 -1.92 15.27
N GLY A 271 -5.41 -2.90 15.58
CA GLY A 271 -6.26 -3.59 14.61
C GLY A 271 -5.77 -4.99 14.28
N ASN A 272 -6.69 -5.81 13.76
CA ASN A 272 -6.41 -7.19 13.41
C ASN A 272 -6.71 -7.41 11.92
N PRO A 273 -5.72 -7.30 11.02
CA PRO A 273 -5.98 -7.33 9.57
C PRO A 273 -6.40 -8.72 9.06
N VAL A 274 -5.96 -9.82 9.68
CA VAL A 274 -6.23 -11.19 9.20
C VAL A 274 -6.95 -12.06 10.23
N GLY A 275 -6.52 -12.04 11.50
CA GLY A 275 -7.18 -12.73 12.62
C GLY A 275 -7.12 -14.26 12.55
N GLU A 276 -8.19 -14.91 13.00
CA GLU A 276 -8.27 -16.36 13.22
C GLU A 276 -8.20 -17.21 11.93
N TRP A 277 -8.12 -16.56 10.77
CA TRP A 277 -8.13 -17.22 9.45
C TRP A 277 -6.75 -17.65 8.96
N ASP A 278 -5.68 -17.24 9.65
CA ASP A 278 -4.30 -17.62 9.34
C ASP A 278 -3.50 -17.76 10.65
N VAL A 279 -2.71 -18.83 10.77
CA VAL A 279 -1.88 -19.07 11.97
C VAL A 279 -0.81 -17.99 12.16
N MET A 280 -0.37 -17.34 11.08
CA MET A 280 0.60 -16.24 11.14
C MET A 280 -0.02 -14.92 11.62
N ALA A 281 -1.34 -14.86 11.80
CA ALA A 281 -2.04 -13.66 12.25
C ALA A 281 -2.59 -13.80 13.68
N ASN A 282 -3.11 -14.98 14.00
CA ASN A 282 -3.57 -15.31 15.34
C ASN A 282 -3.41 -16.79 15.53
N THR A 283 -2.66 -17.20 16.53
CA THR A 283 -2.55 -18.59 16.88
C THR A 283 -3.79 -19.04 17.67
N ASP A 284 -5.04 -19.03 17.20
CA ASP A 284 -6.19 -19.51 18.01
C ASP A 284 -6.60 -20.94 17.62
N GLY A 285 -6.48 -21.92 18.54
CA GLY A 285 -6.89 -23.31 18.31
C GLY A 285 -5.75 -24.32 18.11
N TYR A 286 -5.91 -25.30 17.20
CA TYR A 286 -4.94 -26.40 16.98
C TYR A 286 -3.91 -26.12 15.87
N GLY A 287 -3.83 -24.88 15.38
CA GLY A 287 -3.00 -24.50 14.23
C GLY A 287 -3.79 -24.59 12.95
N GLN A 288 -4.62 -23.60 12.66
CA GLN A 288 -5.30 -23.45 11.37
C GLN A 288 -4.28 -23.33 10.23
N LEU A 289 -4.67 -23.70 9.02
CA LEU A 289 -3.77 -23.54 7.88
C LEU A 289 -3.64 -22.07 7.49
N PRO A 290 -2.48 -21.65 6.93
CA PRO A 290 -2.36 -20.32 6.35
C PRO A 290 -3.32 -20.17 5.17
N LEU A 291 -3.62 -18.93 4.79
CA LEU A 291 -4.44 -18.61 3.62
C LEU A 291 -3.86 -19.29 2.36
N VAL A 292 -4.72 -19.65 1.39
CA VAL A 292 -4.29 -20.34 0.17
C VAL A 292 -3.23 -19.52 -0.59
N TYR A 293 -3.33 -18.20 -0.58
CA TYR A 293 -2.31 -17.31 -1.14
C TYR A 293 -0.94 -17.49 -0.47
N THR A 294 -0.86 -17.42 0.87
CA THR A 294 0.43 -17.52 1.59
C THR A 294 1.01 -18.93 1.46
N ARG A 295 0.16 -19.96 1.53
CA ARG A 295 0.51 -21.35 1.19
C ARG A 295 1.15 -21.45 -0.19
N ASN A 296 0.49 -20.95 -1.21
CA ASN A 296 1.03 -21.06 -2.57
C ASN A 296 2.30 -20.22 -2.76
N PHE A 297 2.34 -19.00 -2.21
CA PHE A 297 3.42 -18.04 -2.42
C PHE A 297 4.72 -18.47 -1.74
N TYR A 298 4.69 -18.72 -0.43
CA TYR A 298 5.90 -19.05 0.35
C TYR A 298 6.33 -20.50 0.21
N SER A 299 5.38 -21.43 0.05
CA SER A 299 5.70 -22.85 -0.11
C SER A 299 5.87 -23.30 -1.56
N ASN A 300 5.62 -22.42 -2.54
CA ASN A 300 5.77 -22.71 -3.98
C ASN A 300 5.02 -23.98 -4.47
N LEU A 301 3.88 -24.29 -3.86
CA LEU A 301 3.18 -25.58 -4.01
C LEU A 301 2.43 -25.76 -5.34
N ASN A 302 2.39 -24.72 -6.19
CA ASN A 302 1.60 -24.68 -7.42
C ASN A 302 0.14 -25.07 -7.20
N ILE A 303 -0.47 -24.55 -6.12
CA ILE A 303 -1.88 -24.77 -5.80
C ILE A 303 -2.73 -24.23 -6.95
N ASN A 304 -3.75 -24.99 -7.37
CA ASN A 304 -4.65 -24.57 -8.44
C ASN A 304 -5.57 -23.42 -7.95
N ILE A 305 -5.19 -22.19 -8.31
CA ILE A 305 -5.91 -20.96 -8.03
C ILE A 305 -6.50 -20.45 -9.35
N GLY A 306 -7.83 -20.38 -9.44
CA GLY A 306 -8.51 -19.84 -10.62
C GLY A 306 -8.39 -18.32 -10.71
N GLU A 307 -8.56 -17.76 -11.90
CA GLU A 307 -8.70 -16.30 -12.08
C GLU A 307 -10.12 -15.91 -12.51
N ILE A 308 -10.66 -14.87 -11.87
CA ILE A 308 -11.96 -14.27 -12.20
C ILE A 308 -11.71 -12.88 -12.79
N LYS A 309 -12.17 -12.66 -14.02
CA LYS A 309 -11.98 -11.40 -14.78
C LYS A 309 -13.28 -10.81 -15.33
N SER A 310 -14.40 -11.48 -15.12
CA SER A 310 -15.71 -11.06 -15.65
C SER A 310 -16.84 -11.49 -14.72
N ASP A 311 -18.00 -10.87 -14.91
CA ASP A 311 -19.23 -11.27 -14.25
C ASP A 311 -19.50 -12.77 -14.46
N GLY A 312 -19.98 -13.45 -13.43
CA GLY A 312 -20.28 -14.89 -13.53
C GLY A 312 -20.61 -15.54 -12.19
N ILE A 313 -21.03 -16.80 -12.27
CA ILE A 313 -21.18 -17.68 -11.11
C ILE A 313 -20.00 -18.64 -11.11
N TYR A 314 -19.32 -18.73 -9.98
CA TYR A 314 -18.11 -19.51 -9.78
C TYR A 314 -18.34 -20.49 -8.63
N THR A 315 -17.67 -21.63 -8.68
CA THR A 315 -17.69 -22.65 -7.63
C THR A 315 -16.25 -22.97 -7.23
N VAL A 316 -15.98 -22.90 -5.93
CA VAL A 316 -14.65 -23.18 -5.36
C VAL A 316 -14.74 -24.39 -4.42
N LYS A 317 -13.74 -25.25 -4.47
CA LYS A 317 -13.60 -26.40 -3.56
C LYS A 317 -13.05 -25.95 -2.21
N TYR A 318 -13.29 -26.77 -1.19
CA TYR A 318 -12.74 -26.53 0.15
C TYR A 318 -11.20 -26.44 0.09
N SER A 319 -10.63 -25.44 0.78
CA SER A 319 -9.19 -25.10 0.78
C SER A 319 -8.22 -26.22 1.16
N GLN A 320 -8.72 -27.28 1.81
CA GLN A 320 -7.96 -28.47 2.19
C GLN A 320 -8.31 -29.70 1.33
N SER A 321 -8.84 -29.51 0.12
CA SER A 321 -9.03 -30.64 -0.81
C SER A 321 -7.70 -31.37 -1.01
N SER A 322 -7.71 -32.70 -0.87
CA SER A 322 -6.54 -33.55 -1.10
C SER A 322 -6.20 -33.71 -2.58
N ASN A 323 -7.09 -33.30 -3.50
CA ASN A 323 -6.83 -33.29 -4.93
C ASN A 323 -6.23 -31.95 -5.36
N LYS A 324 -4.92 -31.91 -5.67
CA LYS A 324 -4.22 -30.69 -6.14
C LYS A 324 -4.81 -30.06 -7.41
N ASN A 325 -5.59 -30.82 -8.20
CA ASN A 325 -6.26 -30.29 -9.40
C ASN A 325 -7.53 -29.49 -9.09
N ASP A 326 -8.06 -29.56 -7.87
CA ASP A 326 -9.25 -28.80 -7.48
C ASP A 326 -8.93 -27.31 -7.39
N ILE A 327 -9.82 -26.46 -7.92
CA ILE A 327 -9.71 -25.02 -7.71
C ILE A 327 -10.13 -24.71 -6.27
N VAL A 328 -9.15 -24.39 -5.43
CA VAL A 328 -9.35 -24.19 -3.98
C VAL A 328 -9.39 -22.72 -3.57
N ALA A 329 -9.04 -21.82 -4.49
CA ALA A 329 -9.23 -20.37 -4.34
C ALA A 329 -9.38 -19.71 -5.71
N PHE A 330 -9.93 -18.49 -5.72
CA PHE A 330 -9.94 -17.62 -6.90
C PHE A 330 -9.24 -16.30 -6.61
N LYS A 331 -8.42 -15.86 -7.56
CA LYS A 331 -7.92 -14.49 -7.68
C LYS A 331 -8.89 -13.66 -8.52
N ILE A 332 -9.46 -12.62 -7.93
CA ILE A 332 -10.31 -11.62 -8.58
C ILE A 332 -9.47 -10.37 -8.82
N LYS A 333 -9.05 -10.18 -10.08
CA LYS A 333 -8.27 -9.00 -10.46
C LYS A 333 -9.21 -7.82 -10.68
N SER A 334 -9.06 -6.77 -9.88
CA SER A 334 -9.86 -5.56 -10.09
C SER A 334 -9.36 -4.79 -11.31
N PRO A 335 -10.25 -4.23 -12.15
CA PRO A 335 -9.84 -3.36 -13.23
C PRO A 335 -9.47 -1.94 -12.74
N LEU A 336 -9.65 -1.65 -11.44
CA LEU A 336 -9.34 -0.36 -10.81
C LEU A 336 -8.02 -0.35 -10.03
N SER A 337 -7.27 -1.47 -10.00
CA SER A 337 -5.93 -1.52 -9.41
C SER A 337 -5.06 -2.57 -10.11
N GLU A 338 -3.79 -2.22 -10.34
CA GLU A 338 -2.80 -3.15 -10.90
C GLU A 338 -2.11 -4.01 -9.83
N LYS A 339 -1.97 -3.45 -8.62
CA LYS A 339 -1.17 -4.01 -7.53
C LYS A 339 -2.00 -4.53 -6.37
N GLU A 340 -3.31 -4.35 -6.42
CA GLU A 340 -4.24 -4.90 -5.44
C GLU A 340 -5.31 -5.73 -6.11
N TYR A 341 -5.55 -6.89 -5.54
CA TYR A 341 -6.57 -7.83 -5.99
C TYR A 341 -7.20 -8.54 -4.81
N PHE A 342 -8.32 -9.21 -5.06
CA PHE A 342 -9.03 -9.95 -4.03
C PHE A 342 -8.83 -11.44 -4.25
N MET A 343 -8.68 -12.16 -3.15
CA MET A 343 -8.66 -13.61 -3.10
C MET A 343 -9.93 -14.09 -2.42
N VAL A 344 -10.45 -15.21 -2.90
CA VAL A 344 -11.64 -15.84 -2.38
C VAL A 344 -11.36 -17.33 -2.18
N GLU A 345 -11.58 -17.84 -0.97
CA GLU A 345 -11.38 -19.26 -0.64
C GLU A 345 -12.49 -19.77 0.28
N PHE A 346 -12.77 -21.07 0.19
CA PHE A 346 -13.76 -21.73 1.04
C PHE A 346 -13.06 -22.42 2.22
N ARG A 347 -13.42 -22.01 3.44
CA ARG A 347 -12.94 -22.59 4.70
C ARG A 347 -14.06 -23.30 5.43
N LYS A 348 -13.75 -24.38 6.14
CA LYS A 348 -14.71 -25.19 6.90
C LYS A 348 -14.20 -25.36 8.31
N LYS A 349 -15.09 -25.14 9.28
CA LYS A 349 -14.84 -25.41 10.68
C LYS A 349 -14.88 -26.92 10.95
N SER A 350 -13.87 -27.65 10.48
CA SER A 350 -13.78 -29.11 10.55
C SER A 350 -12.35 -29.59 10.30
N GLY A 351 -12.10 -30.88 10.54
CA GLY A 351 -10.79 -31.49 10.33
C GLY A 351 -9.77 -31.10 11.39
N ASN A 352 -8.51 -31.48 11.17
CA ASN A 352 -7.46 -31.33 12.19
C ASN A 352 -7.11 -29.86 12.44
N TRP A 353 -6.94 -29.07 11.37
CA TRP A 353 -6.37 -27.71 11.46
C TRP A 353 -7.42 -26.60 11.59
N ASP A 354 -8.51 -26.66 10.83
CA ASP A 354 -9.52 -25.60 10.79
C ASP A 354 -10.70 -25.81 11.76
N SER A 355 -10.66 -26.82 12.64
CA SER A 355 -11.74 -27.15 13.58
C SER A 355 -12.11 -26.00 14.55
N THR A 356 -11.20 -25.06 14.77
CA THR A 356 -11.39 -23.92 15.68
C THR A 356 -11.82 -22.64 14.99
N LEU A 357 -11.96 -22.65 13.65
CA LEU A 357 -12.39 -21.47 12.92
C LEU A 357 -13.73 -20.92 13.43
N PRO A 358 -13.99 -19.62 13.24
CA PRO A 358 -15.25 -19.00 13.65
C PRO A 358 -16.50 -19.66 13.04
N GLY A 359 -16.40 -20.15 11.80
CA GLY A 359 -17.46 -20.87 11.09
C GLY A 359 -17.01 -21.39 9.73
N SER A 360 -17.91 -22.08 9.03
CA SER A 360 -17.69 -22.57 7.67
C SER A 360 -18.28 -21.61 6.65
N GLY A 361 -17.52 -21.23 5.63
CA GLY A 361 -17.98 -20.33 4.58
C GLY A 361 -16.86 -19.79 3.70
N LEU A 362 -17.26 -18.97 2.74
CA LEU A 362 -16.36 -18.22 1.86
C LEU A 362 -15.71 -17.09 2.66
N ILE A 363 -14.41 -16.91 2.58
CA ILE A 363 -13.74 -15.70 3.04
C ILE A 363 -13.17 -14.93 1.85
N VAL A 364 -13.06 -13.62 2.00
CA VAL A 364 -12.53 -12.72 0.97
C VAL A 364 -11.44 -11.88 1.60
N TYR A 365 -10.28 -11.82 0.95
CA TYR A 365 -9.15 -11.02 1.43
C TYR A 365 -8.45 -10.28 0.30
N ARG A 366 -7.86 -9.13 0.62
CA ARG A 366 -7.06 -8.34 -0.31
C ARG A 366 -5.60 -8.76 -0.21
N ILE A 367 -4.93 -8.81 -1.36
CA ILE A 367 -3.46 -8.79 -1.45
C ILE A 367 -3.02 -7.43 -1.98
N ASN A 368 -2.05 -6.80 -1.31
CA ASN A 368 -1.43 -5.54 -1.71
C ASN A 368 0.04 -5.74 -2.05
N GLU A 369 0.35 -5.71 -3.35
CA GLU A 369 1.71 -5.84 -3.89
C GLU A 369 2.53 -4.55 -3.76
N ASN A 370 1.96 -3.46 -3.22
CA ASN A 370 2.76 -2.29 -2.80
C ASN A 370 3.50 -2.53 -1.48
N VAL A 371 3.11 -3.56 -0.72
CA VAL A 371 3.74 -3.94 0.53
C VAL A 371 4.70 -5.11 0.26
N ASN A 372 5.91 -5.03 0.82
CA ASN A 372 6.86 -6.14 0.71
C ASN A 372 6.25 -7.40 1.36
N PRO A 373 5.98 -8.48 0.60
CA PRO A 373 5.32 -9.67 1.13
C PRO A 373 6.10 -10.28 2.30
N TYR A 374 7.43 -10.27 2.26
CA TYR A 374 8.28 -10.82 3.32
C TYR A 374 8.27 -10.01 4.63
N LEU A 375 7.69 -8.81 4.63
CA LEU A 375 7.41 -8.06 5.87
C LEU A 375 6.00 -8.34 6.39
N GLY A 376 5.13 -8.98 5.60
CA GLY A 376 3.73 -9.23 5.94
C GLY A 376 3.00 -7.96 6.37
N ASN A 377 2.37 -8.00 7.54
CA ASN A 377 1.63 -6.88 8.11
C ASN A 377 2.32 -6.22 9.31
N ARG A 378 3.55 -6.64 9.66
CA ARG A 378 4.22 -6.22 10.90
C ARG A 378 4.43 -4.71 11.00
N ASN A 379 4.73 -4.07 9.88
CA ASN A 379 4.89 -2.62 9.76
C ASN A 379 3.56 -1.84 9.85
N GLY A 380 2.42 -2.53 9.89
CA GLY A 380 1.10 -1.93 9.90
C GLY A 380 0.69 -1.38 8.54
N TYR A 381 -0.14 -0.33 8.56
CA TYR A 381 -0.79 0.18 7.36
C TYR A 381 0.23 0.84 6.38
N PRO A 382 0.14 0.55 5.06
CA PRO A 382 -0.82 -0.37 4.41
C PRO A 382 -0.50 -1.85 4.66
N ASP A 383 -1.53 -2.66 4.91
CA ASP A 383 -1.38 -4.11 5.12
C ASP A 383 -1.10 -4.83 3.80
N HIS A 384 -0.19 -5.82 3.81
CA HIS A 384 0.01 -6.74 2.70
C HIS A 384 -1.23 -7.61 2.48
N ILE A 385 -1.78 -8.18 3.55
CA ILE A 385 -2.98 -9.03 3.51
C ILE A 385 -4.04 -8.47 4.45
N TYR A 386 -5.27 -8.37 3.96
CA TYR A 386 -6.40 -7.91 4.75
C TYR A 386 -7.66 -8.76 4.49
N VAL A 387 -8.20 -9.42 5.50
CA VAL A 387 -9.43 -10.23 5.43
C VAL A 387 -10.65 -9.33 5.63
N PHE A 388 -11.58 -9.29 4.68
CA PHE A 388 -12.76 -8.42 4.76
C PHE A 388 -13.83 -8.96 5.71
N ARG A 389 -14.42 -8.07 6.51
CA ARG A 389 -15.47 -8.36 7.49
C ARG A 389 -16.42 -7.17 7.64
N ASN A 390 -17.43 -7.36 8.49
CA ASN A 390 -18.33 -6.28 8.88
C ASN A 390 -17.67 -5.37 9.93
N ASP A 391 -18.26 -4.19 10.11
CA ASP A 391 -18.01 -3.25 11.22
C ASP A 391 -16.62 -2.59 11.24
N ASP A 392 -15.84 -2.69 10.17
CA ASP A 392 -14.70 -1.78 9.98
C ASP A 392 -15.20 -0.34 9.86
N VAL A 393 -14.54 0.56 10.58
CA VAL A 393 -14.91 1.99 10.64
C VAL A 393 -14.22 2.84 9.59
N ASN A 394 -13.10 2.36 9.02
CA ASN A 394 -12.36 2.97 7.91
C ASN A 394 -11.41 1.92 7.27
N SER A 395 -10.69 2.33 6.22
CA SER A 395 -9.81 1.45 5.43
C SER A 395 -8.45 1.13 6.07
N THR A 396 -8.09 1.72 7.21
CA THR A 396 -6.73 1.66 7.77
C THR A 396 -6.65 1.01 9.16
N TYR A 397 -7.72 1.06 9.95
CA TYR A 397 -7.70 0.65 11.36
C TYR A 397 -7.87 -0.84 11.57
N ALA A 398 -8.40 -1.58 10.60
CA ALA A 398 -8.68 -3.01 10.76
C ALA A 398 -9.47 -3.31 12.05
N SER A 399 -10.51 -2.51 12.34
CA SER A 399 -11.26 -2.50 13.60
C SER A 399 -12.39 -3.53 13.68
N GLY A 400 -12.85 -4.05 12.54
CA GLY A 400 -13.94 -5.01 12.45
C GLY A 400 -13.60 -6.35 13.10
N ASN A 401 -14.63 -7.09 13.54
CA ASN A 401 -14.46 -8.39 14.15
C ASN A 401 -14.19 -9.46 13.07
N THR A 402 -12.94 -9.94 12.98
CA THR A 402 -12.49 -10.97 12.03
C THR A 402 -13.28 -12.28 12.14
N LYS A 403 -13.88 -12.58 13.29
CA LYS A 403 -14.74 -13.76 13.47
C LYS A 403 -16.01 -13.74 12.61
N THR A 404 -16.37 -12.58 12.06
CA THR A 404 -17.55 -12.40 11.19
C THR A 404 -17.21 -12.41 9.69
N ALA A 405 -15.95 -12.68 9.32
CA ALA A 405 -15.46 -12.53 7.95
C ALA A 405 -16.01 -13.56 6.94
N PHE A 406 -16.57 -14.68 7.39
CA PHE A 406 -17.08 -15.72 6.50
C PHE A 406 -18.48 -15.41 5.97
N LEU A 407 -18.76 -15.93 4.78
CA LEU A 407 -20.04 -15.84 4.08
C LEU A 407 -20.59 -17.24 3.83
N SER A 408 -21.85 -17.46 4.17
CA SER A 408 -22.56 -18.68 3.81
C SER A 408 -24.08 -18.46 3.89
N GLN A 409 -24.82 -19.33 3.21
CA GLN A 409 -26.27 -19.38 3.30
C GLN A 409 -26.75 -19.65 4.73
N GLU A 410 -26.05 -20.49 5.49
CA GLU A 410 -26.44 -20.92 6.85
C GLU A 410 -26.44 -19.77 7.86
N ILE A 411 -25.54 -18.80 7.72
CA ILE A 411 -25.48 -17.64 8.61
C ILE A 411 -26.19 -16.40 8.06
N GLY A 412 -26.80 -16.50 6.88
CA GLY A 412 -27.52 -15.40 6.22
C GLY A 412 -26.63 -14.30 5.65
N ARG A 413 -25.29 -14.39 5.78
CA ARG A 413 -24.34 -13.47 5.15
C ARG A 413 -23.92 -14.04 3.80
N THR A 414 -24.66 -13.67 2.75
CA THR A 414 -24.46 -14.21 1.39
C THR A 414 -23.93 -13.17 0.39
N SER A 415 -23.50 -12.00 0.87
CA SER A 415 -23.00 -10.91 0.03
C SER A 415 -21.93 -10.05 0.72
N ILE A 416 -20.95 -9.59 -0.05
CA ILE A 416 -19.93 -8.60 0.32
C ILE A 416 -19.54 -7.79 -0.93
N GLY A 417 -19.16 -6.54 -0.73
CA GLY A 417 -18.83 -5.62 -1.82
C GLY A 417 -19.94 -4.61 -2.06
N SER A 418 -19.63 -3.60 -2.87
CA SER A 418 -20.59 -2.59 -3.27
C SER A 418 -20.26 -2.12 -4.68
N SER A 419 -21.27 -2.13 -5.55
CA SER A 419 -21.16 -1.58 -6.91
C SER A 419 -21.14 -0.05 -6.92
N ASP A 420 -21.39 0.59 -5.77
CA ASP A 420 -21.34 2.04 -5.66
C ASP A 420 -19.89 2.51 -5.58
N LEU A 421 -19.28 2.66 -6.74
CA LEU A 421 -17.98 3.31 -6.87
C LEU A 421 -18.00 4.74 -6.33
N LYS A 422 -19.17 5.37 -6.10
CA LYS A 422 -19.26 6.75 -5.61
C LYS A 422 -18.97 6.90 -4.13
N SER A 423 -19.30 5.90 -3.35
CA SER A 423 -18.84 5.84 -1.96
C SER A 423 -17.31 5.82 -1.86
N GLY A 424 -16.76 6.41 -0.80
CA GLY A 424 -15.38 6.14 -0.40
C GLY A 424 -15.32 4.75 0.25
N PHE A 425 -14.75 4.67 1.45
CA PHE A 425 -14.89 3.47 2.26
C PHE A 425 -16.36 3.23 2.64
N ILE A 426 -16.89 2.03 2.37
CA ILE A 426 -18.12 1.50 2.98
C ILE A 426 -17.74 0.24 3.76
N SER A 427 -18.25 0.12 4.99
CA SER A 427 -18.20 -1.16 5.72
C SER A 427 -18.84 -2.29 4.90
N ASN A 428 -18.26 -3.50 4.96
CA ASN A 428 -18.66 -4.65 4.12
C ASN A 428 -18.54 -4.42 2.59
N SER A 429 -17.72 -3.45 2.14
CA SER A 429 -17.30 -3.33 0.73
C SER A 429 -15.90 -3.91 0.51
N LEU A 430 -15.57 -4.21 -0.76
CA LEU A 430 -14.23 -4.61 -1.17
C LEU A 430 -13.50 -3.34 -1.62
N TYR A 431 -12.51 -2.90 -0.83
CA TYR A 431 -11.81 -1.63 -1.04
C TYR A 431 -10.29 -1.83 -1.08
N PHE A 432 -9.62 -0.92 -1.80
CA PHE A 432 -8.15 -0.82 -1.87
C PHE A 432 -7.58 -0.12 -0.65
N ASP A 433 -6.28 -0.22 -0.40
CA ASP A 433 -5.61 0.36 0.77
C ASP A 433 -5.95 1.83 0.97
N ASN A 434 -5.97 2.60 -0.12
CA ASN A 434 -6.34 4.00 -0.19
C ASN A 434 -7.82 4.31 0.15
N GLY A 435 -8.64 3.29 0.42
CA GLY A 435 -10.06 3.40 0.78
C GLY A 435 -11.01 3.52 -0.41
N GLN A 436 -10.52 3.45 -1.65
CA GLN A 436 -11.35 3.41 -2.84
C GLN A 436 -12.11 2.08 -2.91
N ASN A 437 -13.43 2.16 -3.04
CA ASN A 437 -14.28 1.01 -3.32
C ASN A 437 -13.93 0.44 -4.71
N SER A 438 -13.75 -0.89 -4.79
CA SER A 438 -13.40 -1.59 -6.03
C SER A 438 -14.58 -1.77 -6.99
N GLY A 439 -15.82 -1.55 -6.53
CA GLY A 439 -17.03 -1.78 -7.33
C GLY A 439 -17.37 -3.26 -7.53
N ILE A 440 -16.52 -4.17 -7.06
CA ILE A 440 -16.74 -5.60 -7.14
C ILE A 440 -17.73 -6.01 -6.05
N VAL A 441 -18.70 -6.84 -6.43
CA VAL A 441 -19.66 -7.45 -5.51
C VAL A 441 -19.55 -8.96 -5.66
N ILE A 442 -19.40 -9.64 -4.52
CA ILE A 442 -19.58 -11.08 -4.38
C ILE A 442 -20.93 -11.28 -3.72
N SER A 443 -21.83 -12.01 -4.37
CA SER A 443 -23.20 -12.23 -3.90
C SER A 443 -23.66 -13.66 -4.14
N GLU A 444 -24.88 -14.00 -3.74
CA GLU A 444 -25.47 -15.33 -3.98
C GLU A 444 -24.56 -16.45 -3.46
N VAL A 445 -23.84 -16.21 -2.36
CA VAL A 445 -22.96 -17.22 -1.73
C VAL A 445 -23.83 -18.37 -1.21
N GLY A 446 -23.51 -19.58 -1.65
CA GLY A 446 -24.26 -20.81 -1.38
C GLY A 446 -24.01 -21.42 -0.01
N SER A 447 -24.43 -22.69 0.12
CA SER A 447 -24.30 -23.49 1.34
C SER A 447 -22.85 -23.91 1.61
N ALA A 448 -22.43 -23.84 2.87
CA ALA A 448 -21.12 -24.30 3.34
C ALA A 448 -21.12 -25.77 3.83
N ASN A 449 -22.23 -26.50 3.70
CA ASN A 449 -22.34 -27.89 4.18
C ASN A 449 -21.56 -28.89 3.31
N GLY A 450 -21.35 -28.58 2.02
CA GLY A 450 -20.64 -29.43 1.07
C GLY A 450 -19.12 -29.34 1.15
N ASN A 451 -18.45 -29.89 0.13
CA ASN A 451 -17.00 -29.73 -0.11
C ASN A 451 -16.70 -28.68 -1.19
N GLU A 452 -17.72 -27.95 -1.62
CA GLU A 452 -17.64 -26.82 -2.53
C GLU A 452 -18.70 -25.80 -2.16
N ILE A 453 -18.48 -24.55 -2.57
CA ILE A 453 -19.43 -23.45 -2.40
C ILE A 453 -19.46 -22.62 -3.69
N SER A 454 -20.65 -22.22 -4.11
CA SER A 454 -20.84 -21.33 -5.25
C SER A 454 -21.06 -19.89 -4.81
N PHE A 455 -20.68 -18.94 -5.67
CA PHE A 455 -20.89 -17.51 -5.45
C PHE A 455 -20.90 -16.79 -6.80
N LYS A 456 -21.57 -15.65 -6.86
CA LYS A 456 -21.60 -14.78 -8.03
C LYS A 456 -20.64 -13.62 -7.84
N VAL A 457 -19.88 -13.28 -8.87
CA VAL A 457 -19.06 -12.07 -8.91
C VAL A 457 -19.63 -11.13 -9.96
N THR A 458 -19.74 -9.85 -9.62
CA THR A 458 -20.04 -8.77 -10.57
C THR A 458 -18.98 -7.69 -10.46
N PHE A 459 -18.50 -7.21 -11.60
CA PHE A 459 -17.50 -6.16 -11.73
C PHE A 459 -18.17 -4.79 -11.90
N PRO A 460 -17.43 -3.71 -11.58
CA PRO A 460 -17.88 -2.38 -11.94
C PRO A 460 -18.08 -2.26 -13.46
N LYS A 461 -19.20 -1.67 -13.91
CA LYS A 461 -19.46 -1.38 -15.34
C LYS A 461 -19.06 0.04 -15.76
N GLU A 462 -18.23 0.15 -16.81
CA GLU A 462 -17.84 1.44 -17.39
C GLU A 462 -19.08 2.26 -17.79
N ASN A 463 -19.00 3.58 -17.64
CA ASN A 463 -20.00 4.45 -18.26
C ASN A 463 -19.73 4.59 -19.76
N ASN A 464 -20.36 3.72 -20.55
CA ASN A 464 -20.21 3.72 -22.01
C ASN A 464 -20.79 4.96 -22.71
N GLU A 465 -21.51 5.83 -21.98
CA GLU A 465 -22.00 7.11 -22.51
C GLU A 465 -20.89 8.17 -22.57
N VAL A 466 -19.82 8.03 -21.77
CA VAL A 466 -18.68 8.95 -21.77
C VAL A 466 -17.70 8.56 -22.87
N LYS A 467 -17.63 9.36 -23.92
CA LYS A 467 -16.69 9.13 -25.03
C LYS A 467 -15.26 9.28 -24.56
N PHE A 468 -14.40 8.31 -24.85
CA PHE A 468 -12.97 8.40 -24.59
C PHE A 468 -12.19 8.66 -25.88
N THR A 469 -11.34 9.69 -25.88
CA THR A 469 -10.40 9.97 -26.96
C THR A 469 -9.01 10.29 -26.39
N SER A 470 -7.99 10.25 -27.25
CA SER A 470 -6.62 10.60 -26.86
C SER A 470 -5.97 11.51 -27.91
N ILE A 471 -5.17 12.46 -27.42
CA ILE A 471 -4.33 13.34 -28.24
C ILE A 471 -2.90 13.12 -27.77
N ILE A 472 -2.18 12.26 -28.50
CA ILE A 472 -0.84 11.79 -28.14
C ILE A 472 0.12 12.02 -29.30
N GLY A 473 1.18 12.77 -29.03
CA GLY A 473 2.34 12.94 -29.89
C GLY A 473 3.41 11.87 -29.67
N SER A 474 4.38 11.80 -30.57
CA SER A 474 5.62 11.04 -30.32
C SER A 474 6.41 11.59 -29.14
N ASP A 475 6.27 12.89 -28.87
CA ASP A 475 6.83 13.59 -27.72
C ASP A 475 5.91 14.77 -27.31
N ARG A 476 6.39 15.62 -26.42
CA ARG A 476 5.67 16.81 -25.93
C ARG A 476 5.44 17.86 -27.03
N TYR A 477 6.37 18.00 -27.97
CA TYR A 477 6.29 18.99 -29.04
C TYR A 477 5.23 18.60 -30.07
N ASP A 478 5.22 17.33 -30.49
CA ASP A 478 4.18 16.76 -31.34
C ASP A 478 2.82 16.72 -30.62
N THR A 479 2.78 16.46 -29.31
CA THR A 479 1.54 16.53 -28.52
C THR A 479 0.95 17.94 -28.54
N ALA A 480 1.75 18.97 -28.30
CA ALA A 480 1.32 20.38 -28.38
C ALA A 480 0.86 20.76 -29.80
N ALA A 481 1.57 20.31 -30.84
CA ALA A 481 1.17 20.54 -32.23
C ALA A 481 -0.17 19.86 -32.57
N LYS A 482 -0.37 18.60 -32.14
CA LYS A 482 -1.63 17.88 -32.33
C LYS A 482 -2.78 18.52 -31.59
N LEU A 483 -2.59 18.93 -30.34
CA LEU A 483 -3.57 19.68 -29.56
C LEU A 483 -4.01 20.95 -30.28
N SER A 484 -3.05 21.68 -30.85
CA SER A 484 -3.32 22.86 -31.66
C SER A 484 -4.13 22.49 -32.92
N SER A 485 -3.67 21.50 -33.69
CA SER A 485 -4.31 21.10 -34.95
C SER A 485 -5.75 20.57 -34.79
N SER A 486 -6.06 19.92 -33.67
CA SER A 486 -7.39 19.38 -33.42
C SER A 486 -8.40 20.42 -32.90
N ASN A 487 -7.94 21.60 -32.45
CA ASN A 487 -8.78 22.61 -31.82
C ASN A 487 -8.77 23.97 -32.54
N PHE A 488 -7.78 24.24 -33.38
CA PHE A 488 -7.63 25.50 -34.12
C PHE A 488 -7.55 25.24 -35.62
N ILE A 489 -8.55 25.71 -36.37
CA ILE A 489 -8.50 25.69 -37.85
C ILE A 489 -7.38 26.63 -38.33
N SER A 490 -7.32 27.83 -37.76
CA SER A 490 -6.27 28.84 -37.97
C SER A 490 -6.09 29.66 -36.68
N SER A 491 -4.95 30.34 -36.54
CA SER A 491 -4.74 31.33 -35.49
C SER A 491 -3.70 32.35 -35.92
N ASP A 492 -4.02 33.64 -35.78
CA ASP A 492 -3.10 34.73 -36.15
C ASP A 492 -1.92 34.85 -35.17
N THR A 493 -2.12 34.43 -33.92
CA THR A 493 -1.10 34.46 -32.86
C THR A 493 -0.82 33.07 -32.33
N VAL A 494 0.46 32.76 -32.11
CA VAL A 494 0.89 31.58 -31.34
C VAL A 494 1.68 32.01 -30.12
N VAL A 495 1.53 31.28 -29.02
CA VAL A 495 2.32 31.47 -27.80
C VAL A 495 3.39 30.38 -27.75
N ILE A 496 4.65 30.76 -27.53
CA ILE A 496 5.79 29.86 -27.45
C ILE A 496 6.33 29.82 -26.03
N VAL A 497 6.54 28.61 -25.53
CA VAL A 497 7.17 28.31 -24.23
C VAL A 497 8.26 27.24 -24.43
N ASN A 498 9.28 27.22 -23.58
CA ASN A 498 10.23 26.10 -23.55
C ASN A 498 9.54 24.81 -23.04
N GLY A 499 9.66 23.71 -23.81
CA GLY A 499 9.05 22.43 -23.47
C GLY A 499 9.73 21.67 -22.31
N LEU A 500 10.95 22.03 -21.93
CA LEU A 500 11.72 21.42 -20.84
C LEU A 500 11.74 22.27 -19.56
N GLU A 501 11.51 23.58 -19.68
CA GLU A 501 11.54 24.53 -18.57
C GLU A 501 10.20 25.28 -18.44
N LEU A 502 9.28 24.74 -17.63
CA LEU A 502 7.88 25.16 -17.56
C LEU A 502 7.63 26.46 -16.79
N ALA A 503 8.60 26.89 -15.98
CA ALA A 503 8.44 27.97 -15.02
C ALA A 503 7.87 29.27 -15.63
N ASP A 504 8.36 29.65 -16.81
CA ASP A 504 7.92 30.86 -17.52
C ASP A 504 6.58 30.66 -18.25
N GLY A 505 6.17 29.41 -18.47
CA GLY A 505 4.90 29.04 -19.09
C GLY A 505 3.71 29.03 -18.13
N LEU A 506 3.93 28.85 -16.82
CA LEU A 506 2.85 28.62 -15.85
C LEU A 506 1.77 29.70 -15.85
N ALA A 507 2.14 30.95 -16.21
CA ALA A 507 1.25 32.10 -16.22
C ALA A 507 0.65 32.45 -17.59
N VAL A 508 0.94 31.68 -18.64
CA VAL A 508 0.62 32.08 -20.02
C VAL A 508 -0.78 31.69 -20.47
N THR A 509 -1.41 30.72 -19.83
CA THR A 509 -2.74 30.22 -20.22
C THR A 509 -3.79 31.34 -20.34
N PRO A 510 -3.94 32.29 -19.40
CA PRO A 510 -4.94 33.35 -19.53
C PRO A 510 -4.73 34.24 -20.76
N LEU A 511 -3.48 34.55 -21.08
CA LEU A 511 -3.13 35.31 -22.28
C LEU A 511 -3.46 34.51 -23.55
N ALA A 512 -3.04 33.25 -23.61
CA ALA A 512 -3.27 32.37 -24.75
C ALA A 512 -4.77 32.15 -25.00
N THR A 513 -5.56 31.92 -23.95
CA THR A 513 -7.02 31.76 -24.03
C THR A 513 -7.67 33.01 -24.63
N TYR A 514 -7.36 34.20 -24.10
CA TYR A 514 -7.97 35.44 -24.58
C TYR A 514 -7.66 35.71 -26.06
N LEU A 515 -6.42 35.45 -26.48
CA LEU A 515 -5.98 35.61 -27.86
C LEU A 515 -6.48 34.50 -28.80
N LYS A 516 -7.16 33.48 -28.28
CA LYS A 516 -7.51 32.25 -29.02
C LYS A 516 -6.28 31.66 -29.73
N ALA A 517 -5.17 31.65 -29.01
CA ALA A 517 -3.88 31.20 -29.48
C ALA A 517 -3.52 29.85 -28.85
N PRO A 518 -2.97 28.89 -29.61
CA PRO A 518 -2.38 27.70 -29.02
C PRO A 518 -1.06 28.02 -28.32
N ILE A 519 -0.75 27.23 -27.29
CA ILE A 519 0.59 27.18 -26.70
C ILE A 519 1.36 26.08 -27.43
N LEU A 520 2.44 26.47 -28.10
CA LEU A 520 3.38 25.56 -28.73
C LEU A 520 4.69 25.53 -27.94
N LEU A 521 5.37 24.41 -28.00
CA LEU A 521 6.58 24.16 -27.22
C LEU A 521 7.81 24.21 -28.12
N VAL A 522 8.91 24.74 -27.60
CA VAL A 522 10.20 24.76 -28.29
C VAL A 522 11.32 24.27 -27.39
N GLU A 523 12.47 23.97 -27.98
CA GLU A 523 13.70 23.79 -27.23
C GLU A 523 14.37 25.14 -26.96
N ASN A 524 15.41 25.16 -26.12
CA ASN A 524 16.14 26.37 -25.79
C ASN A 524 16.67 27.09 -27.04
N ASN A 525 17.29 26.36 -27.96
CA ASN A 525 17.94 26.93 -29.13
C ASN A 525 17.31 26.56 -30.48
N ASN A 526 16.25 25.77 -30.48
CA ASN A 526 15.71 25.19 -31.69
C ASN A 526 14.18 25.09 -31.65
N ILE A 527 13.54 25.21 -32.81
CA ILE A 527 12.12 24.94 -32.99
C ILE A 527 11.99 23.57 -33.66
N PRO A 528 11.41 22.58 -32.98
CA PRO A 528 11.14 21.28 -33.58
C PRO A 528 10.27 21.39 -34.85
N SER A 529 10.43 20.43 -35.76
CA SER A 529 9.89 20.52 -37.12
C SER A 529 8.35 20.56 -37.16
N GLU A 530 7.72 19.78 -36.30
CA GLU A 530 6.30 19.67 -36.07
C GLU A 530 5.69 20.99 -35.58
N VAL A 531 6.44 21.75 -34.77
CA VAL A 531 6.04 23.08 -34.29
C VAL A 531 6.12 24.09 -35.43
N ILE A 532 7.17 24.06 -36.26
CA ILE A 532 7.28 24.92 -37.45
C ILE A 532 6.12 24.63 -38.42
N ASN A 533 5.81 23.35 -38.65
CA ASN A 533 4.73 22.93 -39.52
C ASN A 533 3.37 23.42 -38.99
N GLU A 534 3.17 23.34 -37.67
CA GLU A 534 1.94 23.80 -37.06
C GLU A 534 1.78 25.33 -37.12
N ILE A 535 2.85 26.10 -36.89
CA ILE A 535 2.84 27.56 -37.06
C ILE A 535 2.43 27.93 -38.50
N LYS A 536 2.96 27.22 -39.50
CA LYS A 536 2.60 27.42 -40.91
C LYS A 536 1.15 27.03 -41.19
N ARG A 537 0.70 25.87 -40.68
CA ARG A 537 -0.68 25.39 -40.86
C ARG A 537 -1.71 26.37 -40.30
N LEU A 538 -1.42 26.96 -39.13
CA LEU A 538 -2.26 27.97 -38.50
C LEU A 538 -2.33 29.29 -39.28
N GLY A 539 -1.35 29.56 -40.14
CA GLY A 539 -1.20 30.85 -40.83
C GLY A 539 -0.82 31.98 -39.87
N ALA A 540 -0.12 31.66 -38.77
CA ALA A 540 0.23 32.62 -37.74
C ALA A 540 1.13 33.73 -38.27
N LYS A 541 0.89 34.96 -37.82
CA LYS A 541 1.67 36.16 -38.19
C LYS A 541 2.37 36.79 -37.00
N LYS A 542 1.87 36.49 -35.80
CA LYS A 542 2.38 36.99 -34.53
C LYS A 542 2.81 35.84 -33.64
N VAL A 543 3.97 35.97 -33.02
CA VAL A 543 4.45 35.04 -31.99
C VAL A 543 4.65 35.81 -30.70
N ILE A 544 4.14 35.26 -29.59
CA ILE A 544 4.46 35.71 -28.25
C ILE A 544 5.36 34.66 -27.60
N ILE A 545 6.60 35.03 -27.27
CA ILE A 545 7.54 34.18 -26.53
C ILE A 545 7.41 34.50 -25.04
N ALA A 546 7.04 33.52 -24.23
CA ALA A 546 7.11 33.62 -22.77
C ALA A 546 8.45 33.07 -22.29
N GLY A 547 9.23 33.93 -21.63
CA GLY A 547 10.55 33.58 -21.09
C GLY A 547 11.71 34.31 -21.75
N GLY A 548 12.79 34.47 -20.97
CA GLY A 548 14.01 35.17 -21.38
C GLY A 548 14.84 34.43 -22.42
N GLU A 549 15.90 35.06 -22.93
CA GLU A 549 16.83 34.42 -23.87
C GLU A 549 17.60 33.24 -23.25
N GLY A 550 17.68 33.17 -21.92
CA GLY A 550 18.28 32.03 -21.22
C GLY A 550 17.47 30.74 -21.36
N VAL A 551 16.15 30.83 -21.54
CA VAL A 551 15.24 29.67 -21.66
C VAL A 551 14.70 29.48 -23.08
N VAL A 552 14.50 30.57 -23.84
CA VAL A 552 14.14 30.52 -25.27
C VAL A 552 15.07 31.50 -25.97
N SER A 553 16.19 31.00 -26.46
CA SER A 553 17.29 31.80 -26.98
C SER A 553 16.89 32.67 -28.17
N LYS A 554 17.75 33.64 -28.46
CA LYS A 554 17.64 34.47 -29.66
C LYS A 554 17.66 33.65 -30.96
N ASN A 555 18.22 32.44 -30.95
CA ASN A 555 18.24 31.59 -32.13
C ASN A 555 16.82 31.15 -32.55
N VAL A 556 15.94 30.86 -31.59
CA VAL A 556 14.52 30.57 -31.86
C VAL A 556 13.86 31.75 -32.58
N GLN A 557 14.10 32.98 -32.12
CA GLN A 557 13.60 34.19 -32.79
C GLN A 557 14.15 34.35 -34.22
N LEU A 558 15.44 34.06 -34.42
CA LEU A 558 16.05 34.09 -35.76
C LEU A 558 15.44 33.02 -36.69
N GLN A 559 15.13 31.83 -36.18
CA GLN A 559 14.43 30.79 -36.93
C GLN A 559 13.02 31.24 -37.32
N LEU A 560 12.24 31.82 -36.40
CA LEU A 560 10.91 32.37 -36.70
C LEU A 560 10.95 33.44 -37.80
N ASN A 561 11.91 34.36 -37.73
CA ASN A 561 12.11 35.39 -38.76
C ASN A 561 12.39 34.76 -40.14
N LYS A 562 13.22 33.71 -40.21
CA LYS A 562 13.50 32.98 -41.46
C LYS A 562 12.26 32.30 -42.05
N PHE A 563 11.28 31.96 -41.21
CA PHE A 563 9.99 31.42 -41.64
C PHE A 563 8.93 32.50 -41.94
N GLY A 564 9.31 33.78 -41.97
CA GLY A 564 8.42 34.88 -42.36
C GLY A 564 7.61 35.48 -41.22
N ILE A 565 7.87 35.10 -39.96
CA ILE A 565 7.24 35.72 -38.79
C ILE A 565 8.08 36.91 -38.34
N SER A 566 7.60 38.13 -38.59
CA SER A 566 8.31 39.36 -38.19
C SER A 566 7.75 40.01 -36.93
N ASN A 567 6.50 39.71 -36.55
CA ASN A 567 5.87 40.27 -35.35
C ASN A 567 6.09 39.34 -34.15
N ILE A 568 7.22 39.50 -33.48
CA ILE A 568 7.61 38.68 -32.33
C ILE A 568 7.67 39.55 -31.07
N ILE A 569 6.84 39.21 -30.08
CA ILE A 569 6.83 39.87 -28.77
C ILE A 569 7.41 38.91 -27.74
N ARG A 570 8.42 39.34 -26.98
CA ARG A 570 8.96 38.57 -25.86
C ARG A 570 8.45 39.15 -24.55
N LEU A 571 7.80 38.32 -23.75
CA LEU A 571 7.34 38.62 -22.40
C LEU A 571 8.25 37.88 -21.42
N ALA A 572 9.18 38.60 -20.80
CA ALA A 572 10.21 38.00 -19.97
C ALA A 572 10.69 38.95 -18.87
N GLY A 573 10.97 38.39 -17.69
CA GLY A 573 11.69 39.07 -16.63
C GLY A 573 13.02 38.38 -16.30
N LYS A 574 13.67 38.79 -15.20
CA LYS A 574 14.91 38.14 -14.72
C LYS A 574 14.70 36.72 -14.20
N ASN A 575 13.47 36.40 -13.82
CA ASN A 575 13.06 35.11 -13.26
C ASN A 575 11.55 34.88 -13.51
N ARG A 576 11.06 33.70 -13.16
CA ARG A 576 9.65 33.28 -13.33
C ARG A 576 8.63 34.27 -12.74
N TYR A 577 8.97 34.92 -11.62
CA TYR A 577 8.10 35.89 -10.97
C TYR A 577 7.95 37.16 -11.80
N GLU A 578 9.08 37.72 -12.25
CA GLU A 578 9.06 38.89 -13.13
C GLU A 578 8.47 38.57 -14.50
N THR A 579 8.68 37.36 -15.05
CA THR A 579 8.02 36.92 -16.29
C THR A 579 6.50 36.90 -16.12
N SER A 580 5.97 36.35 -15.02
CA SER A 580 4.53 36.37 -14.74
C SER A 580 3.95 37.79 -14.65
N LEU A 581 4.71 38.73 -14.07
CA LEU A 581 4.33 40.15 -14.05
C LEU A 581 4.32 40.77 -15.46
N GLN A 582 5.27 40.45 -16.32
CA GLN A 582 5.27 40.97 -17.71
C GLN A 582 4.10 40.43 -18.51
N ILE A 583 3.73 39.16 -18.32
CA ILE A 583 2.53 38.58 -18.93
C ILE A 583 1.28 39.31 -18.44
N ALA A 584 1.14 39.53 -17.13
CA ALA A 584 0.00 40.25 -16.57
C ALA A 584 -0.07 41.70 -17.06
N LYS A 585 1.06 42.43 -17.14
CA LYS A 585 1.11 43.78 -17.71
C LYS A 585 0.69 43.82 -19.17
N TYR A 586 1.12 42.83 -19.96
CA TYR A 586 0.72 42.73 -21.35
C TYR A 586 -0.79 42.50 -21.48
N ILE A 587 -1.37 41.62 -20.66
CA ILE A 587 -2.82 41.38 -20.59
C ILE A 587 -3.56 42.69 -20.27
N ASP A 588 -3.16 43.38 -19.21
CA ASP A 588 -3.77 44.64 -18.77
C ASP A 588 -3.74 45.73 -19.86
N SER A 589 -2.62 45.82 -20.58
CA SER A 589 -2.44 46.88 -21.59
C SER A 589 -3.07 46.56 -22.95
N ASN A 590 -3.28 45.29 -23.29
CA ASN A 590 -3.62 44.87 -24.65
C ASN A 590 -4.84 43.95 -24.74
N CYS A 591 -5.36 43.45 -23.62
CA CYS A 591 -6.38 42.42 -23.61
C CYS A 591 -7.60 42.86 -22.80
N TYR A 592 -7.48 42.96 -21.48
CA TYR A 592 -8.58 43.30 -20.59
C TYR A 592 -8.07 43.85 -19.26
N ASP A 593 -8.89 44.68 -18.61
CA ASP A 593 -8.58 45.24 -17.29
C ASP A 593 -8.53 44.13 -16.22
N ILE A 594 -7.52 44.19 -15.36
CA ILE A 594 -7.31 43.18 -14.33
C ILE A 594 -8.08 43.54 -13.07
N GLU A 595 -9.21 42.87 -12.89
CA GLU A 595 -10.01 42.95 -11.66
C GLU A 595 -9.76 41.79 -10.70
N ASN A 596 -9.38 40.61 -11.21
CA ASN A 596 -9.20 39.40 -10.42
C ASN A 596 -7.89 38.71 -10.81
N ILE A 597 -7.19 38.14 -9.84
CA ILE A 597 -5.94 37.41 -10.09
C ILE A 597 -5.94 36.03 -9.44
N VAL A 598 -5.02 35.19 -9.89
CA VAL A 598 -4.60 33.98 -9.18
C VAL A 598 -3.18 34.19 -8.68
N LEU A 599 -2.93 33.92 -7.41
CA LEU A 599 -1.59 33.83 -6.83
C LEU A 599 -1.21 32.36 -6.67
N ALA A 600 -0.09 31.96 -7.27
CA ALA A 600 0.47 30.61 -7.15
C ALA A 600 1.96 30.68 -6.83
N ASN A 601 2.51 29.64 -6.19
CA ASN A 601 3.95 29.58 -5.96
C ASN A 601 4.67 29.13 -7.23
N GLY A 602 5.75 29.84 -7.60
CA GLY A 602 6.51 29.54 -8.81
C GLY A 602 7.17 28.16 -8.85
N TYR A 603 7.37 27.49 -7.71
CA TYR A 603 7.92 26.13 -7.61
C TYR A 603 6.85 25.05 -7.36
N ALA A 604 5.60 25.43 -7.07
CA ALA A 604 4.48 24.52 -6.94
C ALA A 604 3.71 24.42 -8.27
N GLU A 605 4.38 23.93 -9.31
CA GLU A 605 3.88 23.98 -10.69
C GLU A 605 2.52 23.29 -10.85
N ALA A 606 2.29 22.18 -10.14
CA ALA A 606 1.04 21.44 -10.22
C ALA A 606 -0.17 22.21 -9.64
N ASP A 607 0.07 23.06 -8.63
CA ASP A 607 -0.96 23.94 -8.08
C ASP A 607 -1.35 25.00 -9.12
N ALA A 608 -0.36 25.62 -9.77
CA ALA A 608 -0.59 26.59 -10.87
C ALA A 608 -1.28 25.94 -12.08
N MET A 609 -0.95 24.70 -12.41
CA MET A 609 -1.58 23.97 -13.53
C MET A 609 -3.01 23.52 -13.21
N SER A 610 -3.31 23.24 -11.94
CA SER A 610 -4.67 22.87 -11.53
C SER A 610 -5.70 23.97 -11.82
N ILE A 611 -5.28 25.24 -11.73
CA ILE A 611 -6.16 26.40 -11.94
C ILE A 611 -6.04 27.02 -13.34
N ALA A 612 -5.03 26.64 -14.14
CA ALA A 612 -4.68 27.34 -15.39
C ALA A 612 -5.86 27.51 -16.37
N ALA A 613 -6.67 26.46 -16.56
CA ALA A 613 -7.84 26.52 -17.44
C ALA A 613 -8.93 27.47 -16.90
N VAL A 614 -9.20 27.42 -15.59
CA VAL A 614 -10.13 28.34 -14.91
C VAL A 614 -9.64 29.78 -15.02
N SER A 615 -8.34 30.02 -14.76
CA SER A 615 -7.71 31.32 -14.91
C SER A 615 -7.88 31.89 -16.32
N GLY A 616 -7.78 31.04 -17.36
CA GLY A 616 -8.02 31.47 -18.73
C GLY A 616 -9.49 31.73 -19.05
N ARG A 617 -10.40 30.86 -18.58
CA ARG A 617 -11.85 31.01 -18.79
C ARG A 617 -12.38 32.28 -18.12
N ASP A 618 -11.94 32.52 -16.88
CA ASP A 618 -12.49 33.55 -16.00
C ASP A 618 -11.64 34.84 -16.00
N ARG A 619 -10.69 34.95 -16.95
CA ARG A 619 -9.85 36.13 -17.18
C ARG A 619 -9.07 36.57 -15.93
N MET A 620 -8.44 35.62 -15.26
CA MET A 620 -7.61 35.86 -14.07
C MET A 620 -6.14 35.61 -14.39
N PRO A 621 -5.31 36.65 -14.56
CA PRO A 621 -3.88 36.47 -14.72
C PRO A 621 -3.27 35.74 -13.53
N ILE A 622 -2.33 34.84 -13.81
CA ILE A 622 -1.59 34.09 -12.79
C ILE A 622 -0.34 34.90 -12.44
N ILE A 623 -0.22 35.25 -11.17
CA ILE A 623 0.94 35.89 -10.58
C ILE A 623 1.71 34.84 -9.79
N LEU A 624 2.99 34.69 -10.09
CA LEU A 624 3.86 33.76 -9.38
C LEU A 624 4.55 34.46 -8.20
N SER A 625 4.62 33.78 -7.06
CA SER A 625 5.34 34.23 -5.86
C SER A 625 6.27 33.16 -5.29
N GLU A 626 7.09 33.56 -4.33
CA GLU A 626 7.70 32.64 -3.38
C GLU A 626 6.71 32.34 -2.24
N THR A 627 7.10 31.46 -1.31
CA THR A 627 6.23 31.06 -0.19
C THR A 627 5.82 32.22 0.70
N ASN A 628 6.75 33.15 0.98
CA ASN A 628 6.54 34.20 1.98
C ASN A 628 6.61 35.62 1.43
N ILE A 629 7.00 35.77 0.16
CA ILE A 629 7.40 37.06 -0.40
C ILE A 629 6.81 37.20 -1.79
N LEU A 630 6.21 38.36 -2.05
CA LEU A 630 5.93 38.85 -3.39
C LEU A 630 6.91 39.99 -3.70
N ASN A 631 7.47 39.97 -4.91
CA ASN A 631 8.35 41.03 -5.37
C ASN A 631 7.65 42.40 -5.26
N SER A 632 8.31 43.40 -4.65
CA SER A 632 7.70 44.71 -4.38
C SER A 632 7.21 45.44 -5.63
N ASN A 633 7.85 45.25 -6.79
CA ASN A 633 7.37 45.81 -8.05
C ASN A 633 6.04 45.16 -8.49
N THR A 634 5.90 43.86 -8.24
CA THR A 634 4.65 43.13 -8.51
C THR A 634 3.56 43.60 -7.55
N TYR A 635 3.84 43.67 -6.25
CA TYR A 635 2.89 44.14 -5.25
C TYR A 635 2.38 45.57 -5.54
N ASN A 636 3.30 46.51 -5.77
CA ASN A 636 2.94 47.91 -6.06
C ASN A 636 2.12 48.03 -7.35
N TRP A 637 2.45 47.23 -8.36
CA TRP A 637 1.67 47.20 -9.59
C TRP A 637 0.27 46.63 -9.36
N LEU A 638 0.13 45.50 -8.65
CA LEU A 638 -1.17 44.93 -8.29
C LEU A 638 -2.02 45.90 -7.48
N LYS A 639 -1.43 46.59 -6.51
CA LYS A 639 -2.11 47.62 -5.70
C LYS A 639 -2.68 48.75 -6.57
N SER A 640 -1.98 49.12 -7.65
CA SER A 640 -2.44 50.17 -8.58
C SER A 640 -3.64 49.77 -9.42
N LYS A 641 -3.98 48.47 -9.47
CA LYS A 641 -5.08 47.94 -10.30
C LYS A 641 -6.45 48.03 -9.64
N GLY A 642 -6.52 48.23 -8.33
CA GLY A 642 -7.78 48.21 -7.59
C GLY A 642 -8.47 46.85 -7.67
N LEU A 643 -7.72 45.78 -7.37
CA LEU A 643 -8.17 44.40 -7.50
C LEU A 643 -9.47 44.17 -6.72
N LYS A 644 -10.45 43.54 -7.35
CA LYS A 644 -11.69 43.11 -6.70
C LYS A 644 -11.45 41.86 -5.86
N ASN A 645 -10.81 40.84 -6.44
CA ASN A 645 -10.64 39.53 -5.82
C ASN A 645 -9.27 38.91 -6.13
N ALA A 646 -8.88 37.90 -5.34
CA ALA A 646 -7.77 37.02 -5.65
C ALA A 646 -8.04 35.61 -5.13
N TYR A 647 -7.51 34.60 -5.82
CA TYR A 647 -7.47 33.21 -5.36
C TYR A 647 -6.03 32.78 -5.06
N ILE A 648 -5.85 32.07 -3.95
CA ILE A 648 -4.54 31.62 -3.48
C ILE A 648 -4.46 30.11 -3.69
N ILE A 649 -3.61 29.64 -4.59
CA ILE A 649 -3.56 28.23 -4.98
C ILE A 649 -2.33 27.58 -4.35
N GLY A 650 -2.59 26.58 -3.50
CA GLY A 650 -1.62 25.94 -2.62
C GLY A 650 -1.91 26.16 -1.14
N GLY A 651 -1.48 25.19 -0.32
CA GLY A 651 -1.61 25.23 1.13
C GLY A 651 -0.73 26.30 1.80
N ASN A 652 -0.79 26.41 3.13
CA ASN A 652 -0.03 27.40 3.90
C ASN A 652 1.50 27.25 3.70
N GLY A 653 2.00 26.02 3.62
CA GLY A 653 3.42 25.75 3.33
C GLY A 653 3.86 26.16 1.92
N VAL A 654 2.92 26.36 0.99
CA VAL A 654 3.19 26.75 -0.40
C VAL A 654 3.07 28.28 -0.56
N ILE A 655 2.06 28.89 0.05
CA ILE A 655 1.89 30.35 0.14
C ILE A 655 1.47 30.66 1.57
N SER A 656 2.27 31.41 2.32
CA SER A 656 2.00 31.65 3.74
C SER A 656 0.82 32.57 3.98
N ASP A 657 0.23 32.48 5.17
CA ASP A 657 -0.86 33.38 5.57
C ASP A 657 -0.41 34.85 5.64
N LYS A 658 0.89 35.09 5.88
CA LYS A 658 1.46 36.44 5.78
C LYS A 658 1.25 37.01 4.37
N LEU A 659 1.64 36.26 3.34
CA LEU A 659 1.52 36.72 1.96
C LEU A 659 0.05 36.80 1.53
N LEU A 660 -0.80 35.85 1.94
CA LEU A 660 -2.25 35.93 1.72
C LEU A 660 -2.84 37.22 2.33
N ASN A 661 -2.48 37.57 3.57
CA ASN A 661 -2.97 38.79 4.23
C ASN A 661 -2.41 40.06 3.57
N GLU A 662 -1.19 40.03 3.05
CA GLU A 662 -0.60 41.12 2.26
C GLU A 662 -1.43 41.37 0.99
N ILE A 663 -1.79 40.34 0.23
CA ILE A 663 -2.66 40.48 -0.95
C ILE A 663 -4.08 40.90 -0.56
N ASN A 664 -4.63 40.35 0.53
CA ASN A 664 -5.95 40.76 1.03
C ASN A 664 -6.03 42.25 1.35
N SER A 665 -4.91 42.89 1.74
CA SER A 665 -4.88 44.33 2.02
C SER A 665 -5.02 45.22 0.79
N ILE A 666 -4.88 44.65 -0.42
CA ILE A 666 -4.99 45.34 -1.71
C ILE A 666 -6.14 44.83 -2.58
N THR A 667 -7.02 43.99 -2.03
CA THR A 667 -8.26 43.55 -2.68
C THR A 667 -9.49 44.21 -2.06
N LEU A 668 -10.54 44.41 -2.86
CA LEU A 668 -11.82 44.96 -2.37
C LEU A 668 -12.63 43.95 -1.56
N LEU A 669 -12.56 42.66 -1.92
CA LEU A 669 -13.20 41.57 -1.19
C LEU A 669 -12.22 40.93 -0.20
N ASP A 670 -12.76 40.33 0.88
CA ASP A 670 -11.98 39.47 1.78
C ASP A 670 -11.69 38.14 1.07
N ILE A 671 -10.42 37.84 0.90
CA ILE A 671 -9.93 36.66 0.17
C ILE A 671 -9.39 35.56 1.09
N ARG A 672 -9.53 35.69 2.42
CA ARG A 672 -8.98 34.69 3.36
C ARG A 672 -9.56 33.29 3.14
N GLU A 673 -10.80 33.22 2.69
CA GLU A 673 -11.49 31.96 2.34
C GLU A 673 -11.28 31.53 0.88
N ASN A 674 -10.46 32.25 0.09
CA ASN A 674 -10.15 31.91 -1.30
C ASN A 674 -8.87 31.09 -1.47
N ARG A 675 -8.36 30.49 -0.39
CA ARG A 675 -7.25 29.54 -0.45
C ARG A 675 -7.74 28.17 -0.92
N LEU A 676 -7.11 27.64 -1.97
CA LEU A 676 -7.41 26.32 -2.55
C LEU A 676 -6.12 25.51 -2.60
N GLY A 677 -5.89 24.68 -1.58
CA GLY A 677 -4.66 23.89 -1.47
C GLY A 677 -4.87 22.58 -0.72
N GLY A 678 -4.34 21.50 -1.28
CA GLY A 678 -4.41 20.15 -0.70
C GLY A 678 -3.14 19.74 0.04
N LYS A 679 -3.16 18.52 0.59
CA LYS A 679 -1.98 17.83 1.13
C LYS A 679 -0.94 17.52 0.03
N ASP A 680 -1.40 17.41 -1.21
CA ASP A 680 -0.62 17.13 -2.41
C ASP A 680 -1.29 17.78 -3.64
N ARG A 681 -0.64 17.63 -4.80
CA ARG A 681 -1.09 18.19 -6.07
C ARG A 681 -2.45 17.67 -6.54
N TYR A 682 -2.79 16.43 -6.24
CA TYR A 682 -4.03 15.80 -6.70
C TYR A 682 -5.21 16.29 -5.87
N LYS A 683 -5.02 16.47 -4.56
CA LYS A 683 -5.99 17.13 -3.69
C LYS A 683 -6.16 18.60 -4.05
N THR A 684 -5.10 19.35 -4.35
CA THR A 684 -5.25 20.73 -4.87
C THR A 684 -6.09 20.74 -6.14
N ASN A 685 -5.80 19.84 -7.09
CA ASN A 685 -6.56 19.69 -8.33
C ASN A 685 -8.05 19.38 -8.07
N ALA A 686 -8.35 18.46 -7.14
CA ALA A 686 -9.72 18.16 -6.73
C ALA A 686 -10.46 19.37 -6.14
N ILE A 687 -9.81 20.13 -5.25
CA ILE A 687 -10.39 21.34 -4.63
C ILE A 687 -10.69 22.41 -5.68
N VAL A 688 -9.78 22.61 -6.65
CA VAL A 688 -10.00 23.55 -7.75
C VAL A 688 -11.19 23.11 -8.61
N ILE A 689 -11.26 21.83 -8.97
CA ILE A 689 -12.41 21.29 -9.73
C ILE A 689 -13.72 21.50 -8.96
N ASP A 690 -13.72 21.22 -7.64
CA ASP A 690 -14.93 21.34 -6.83
C ASP A 690 -15.43 22.79 -6.74
N ARG A 691 -14.49 23.74 -6.62
CA ARG A 691 -14.79 25.17 -6.47
C ARG A 691 -15.33 25.81 -7.75
N PHE A 692 -14.77 25.47 -8.91
CA PHE A 692 -14.98 26.23 -10.15
C PHE A 692 -15.81 25.54 -11.22
N TYR A 693 -16.18 24.28 -11.00
CA TYR A 693 -17.03 23.53 -11.93
C TYR A 693 -18.29 23.04 -11.21
N GLY A 694 -19.44 23.40 -11.78
CA GLY A 694 -20.75 22.91 -11.34
C GLY A 694 -20.97 21.45 -11.76
N ASN A 695 -22.22 20.98 -11.71
CA ASN A 695 -22.53 19.56 -11.99
C ASN A 695 -22.15 19.12 -13.41
N GLU A 696 -22.13 20.01 -14.40
CA GLU A 696 -21.79 19.70 -15.79
C GLU A 696 -20.38 20.18 -16.12
N ILE A 697 -19.54 19.27 -16.63
CA ILE A 697 -18.23 19.59 -17.21
C ILE A 697 -18.26 19.14 -18.66
N SER A 698 -18.13 20.07 -19.60
CA SER A 698 -18.28 19.77 -21.03
C SER A 698 -17.30 18.69 -21.51
N LYS A 699 -16.03 18.77 -21.05
CA LYS A 699 -14.97 17.80 -21.35
C LYS A 699 -13.99 17.70 -20.20
N VAL A 700 -13.56 16.49 -19.86
CA VAL A 700 -12.51 16.23 -18.87
C VAL A 700 -11.22 15.87 -19.60
N TYR A 701 -10.15 16.62 -19.32
CA TYR A 701 -8.83 16.43 -19.90
C TYR A 701 -7.92 15.75 -18.87
N ALA A 702 -7.52 14.52 -19.13
CA ALA A 702 -6.63 13.77 -18.25
C ALA A 702 -5.18 13.93 -18.72
N SER A 703 -4.32 14.39 -17.82
CA SER A 703 -2.88 14.56 -18.07
C SER A 703 -2.08 13.99 -16.91
N LYS A 704 -0.81 13.63 -17.15
CA LYS A 704 0.11 13.25 -16.07
C LYS A 704 0.22 14.37 -15.04
N GLY A 705 0.20 14.01 -13.75
CA GLY A 705 0.32 14.96 -12.65
C GLY A 705 1.76 15.27 -12.24
N LEU A 706 2.72 14.41 -12.59
CA LEU A 706 4.15 14.64 -12.33
C LEU A 706 4.82 15.44 -13.46
N GLU A 707 4.49 15.12 -14.71
CA GLU A 707 4.98 15.81 -15.91
C GLU A 707 3.89 16.71 -16.49
N LEU A 708 4.00 18.02 -16.24
CA LEU A 708 2.90 18.96 -16.44
C LEU A 708 2.88 19.67 -17.81
N VAL A 709 3.85 19.38 -18.67
CA VAL A 709 4.03 20.08 -19.95
C VAL A 709 2.82 19.89 -20.89
N ASP A 710 2.22 18.71 -20.86
CA ASP A 710 1.03 18.39 -21.64
C ASP A 710 -0.20 19.15 -21.13
N ALA A 711 -0.38 19.23 -19.80
CA ALA A 711 -1.40 20.06 -19.17
C ALA A 711 -1.23 21.55 -19.48
N LEU A 712 0.01 22.06 -19.49
CA LEU A 712 0.32 23.45 -19.86
C LEU A 712 -0.14 23.76 -21.29
N SER A 713 0.27 22.95 -22.26
CA SER A 713 -0.08 23.17 -23.67
C SER A 713 -1.58 23.03 -23.95
N ALA A 714 -2.28 22.19 -23.18
CA ALA A 714 -3.73 22.05 -23.25
C ALA A 714 -4.50 23.20 -22.58
N GLY A 715 -3.89 23.95 -21.66
CA GLY A 715 -4.52 25.02 -20.87
C GLY A 715 -5.54 25.89 -21.62
N PRO A 716 -5.16 26.58 -22.72
CA PRO A 716 -6.08 27.46 -23.45
C PRO A 716 -7.20 26.71 -24.17
N ILE A 717 -6.93 25.47 -24.61
CA ILE A 717 -7.93 24.61 -25.24
C ILE A 717 -8.98 24.18 -24.21
N VAL A 718 -8.53 23.75 -23.03
CA VAL A 718 -9.43 23.35 -21.95
C VAL A 718 -10.30 24.53 -21.50
N ALA A 719 -9.69 25.71 -21.34
CA ALA A 719 -10.40 26.94 -21.00
C ALA A 719 -11.49 27.28 -22.04
N ASN A 720 -11.16 27.25 -23.34
CA ASN A 720 -12.09 27.55 -24.43
C ASN A 720 -13.24 26.54 -24.55
N ASN A 721 -13.00 25.28 -24.16
CA ASN A 721 -14.00 24.22 -24.18
C ASN A 721 -14.82 24.13 -22.88
N ASN A 722 -14.65 25.07 -21.94
CA ASN A 722 -15.22 25.01 -20.58
C ASN A 722 -14.98 23.63 -19.91
N GLY A 723 -13.82 23.04 -20.21
CA GLY A 723 -13.43 21.75 -19.67
C GLY A 723 -12.63 21.88 -18.38
N ALA A 724 -12.35 20.74 -17.75
CA ALA A 724 -11.50 20.65 -16.56
C ALA A 724 -10.24 19.82 -16.86
N ILE A 725 -9.09 20.22 -16.31
CA ILE A 725 -7.88 19.39 -16.30
C ILE A 725 -7.88 18.55 -15.03
N VAL A 726 -7.79 17.23 -15.18
CA VAL A 726 -7.53 16.28 -14.09
C VAL A 726 -6.08 15.82 -14.19
N LEU A 727 -5.32 16.07 -13.13
CA LEU A 727 -3.94 15.61 -13.00
C LEU A 727 -3.94 14.18 -12.46
N CYS A 728 -3.39 13.23 -13.21
CA CYS A 728 -3.45 11.81 -12.91
C CYS A 728 -2.09 11.25 -12.45
N ASP A 729 -2.13 10.34 -11.49
CA ASP A 729 -1.02 9.45 -11.11
C ASP A 729 -1.24 8.05 -11.71
N SER A 730 -0.69 7.02 -11.07
CA SER A 730 -1.05 5.60 -11.22
C SER A 730 -2.53 5.33 -10.97
N ASN A 731 -3.17 6.04 -10.05
CA ASN A 731 -4.61 5.98 -9.79
C ASN A 731 -5.17 7.41 -9.61
N LEU A 732 -6.49 7.58 -9.70
CA LEU A 732 -7.12 8.84 -9.24
C LEU A 732 -7.06 8.93 -7.72
N ASP A 733 -6.72 10.11 -7.21
CA ASP A 733 -6.76 10.36 -5.77
C ASP A 733 -8.21 10.25 -5.25
N ILE A 734 -8.35 9.85 -3.98
CA ILE A 734 -9.66 9.66 -3.34
C ILE A 734 -10.52 10.93 -3.39
N ASP A 735 -9.91 12.11 -3.28
CA ASP A 735 -10.63 13.37 -3.31
C ASP A 735 -11.01 13.79 -4.73
N GLN A 736 -10.17 13.48 -5.72
CA GLN A 736 -10.54 13.63 -7.14
C GLN A 736 -11.75 12.74 -7.47
N ASN A 737 -11.72 11.49 -7.01
CA ASN A 737 -12.85 10.58 -7.12
C ASN A 737 -14.11 11.22 -6.51
N ILE A 738 -14.07 11.64 -5.23
CA ILE A 738 -15.21 12.25 -4.52
C ILE A 738 -15.81 13.43 -5.29
N VAL A 739 -14.96 14.32 -5.82
CA VAL A 739 -15.41 15.52 -6.55
C VAL A 739 -16.00 15.14 -7.90
N LEU A 740 -15.31 14.34 -8.70
CA LEU A 740 -15.72 13.98 -10.07
C LEU A 740 -17.00 13.13 -10.10
N LYS A 741 -17.30 12.36 -9.05
CA LYS A 741 -18.56 11.62 -8.87
C LYS A 741 -19.82 12.48 -8.87
N LYS A 742 -19.65 13.76 -8.51
CA LYS A 742 -20.71 14.75 -8.47
C LYS A 742 -20.83 15.50 -9.81
N ARG A 743 -20.10 15.06 -10.84
CA ARG A 743 -19.98 15.73 -12.14
C ARG A 743 -20.46 14.81 -13.27
N GLN A 744 -21.04 15.42 -14.28
CA GLN A 744 -21.41 14.81 -15.55
C GLN A 744 -20.45 15.30 -16.63
N SER A 745 -20.02 14.39 -17.50
CA SER A 745 -19.19 14.77 -18.65
C SER A 745 -19.36 13.81 -19.80
N ASN A 746 -19.52 14.37 -21.00
CA ASN A 746 -19.78 13.57 -22.21
C ASN A 746 -18.49 13.02 -22.83
N GLU A 747 -17.32 13.55 -22.46
CA GLU A 747 -16.06 13.20 -23.10
C GLU A 747 -14.86 13.32 -22.15
N ILE A 748 -14.07 12.24 -22.09
CA ILE A 748 -12.72 12.20 -21.49
C ILE A 748 -11.70 12.26 -22.62
N ILE A 749 -10.75 13.18 -22.53
CA ILE A 749 -9.65 13.33 -23.48
C ILE A 749 -8.34 13.13 -22.74
N GLN A 750 -7.61 12.06 -23.05
CA GLN A 750 -6.23 11.91 -22.61
C GLN A 750 -5.33 12.85 -23.39
N ILE A 751 -4.49 13.60 -22.68
CA ILE A 751 -3.48 14.49 -23.24
C ILE A 751 -2.09 13.95 -22.90
N GLY A 752 -1.31 13.68 -23.95
CA GLY A 752 0.04 13.13 -23.81
C GLY A 752 0.06 11.63 -23.50
N GLY A 753 1.21 11.01 -23.79
CA GLY A 753 1.45 9.59 -23.51
C GLY A 753 1.73 9.33 -22.03
N GLY A 754 1.41 8.12 -21.57
CA GLY A 754 1.79 7.64 -20.23
C GLY A 754 0.86 8.06 -19.09
N VAL A 755 -0.36 8.55 -19.37
CA VAL A 755 -1.41 8.63 -18.36
C VAL A 755 -1.83 7.20 -17.97
N SER A 756 -1.92 6.91 -16.68
CA SER A 756 -2.25 5.57 -16.20
C SER A 756 -3.59 5.08 -16.74
N PHE A 757 -3.60 3.82 -17.20
CA PHE A 757 -4.83 3.14 -17.58
C PHE A 757 -5.85 3.20 -16.44
N ASN A 758 -5.46 2.95 -15.19
CA ASN A 758 -6.39 2.95 -14.06
C ASN A 758 -7.00 4.32 -13.79
N SER A 759 -6.26 5.42 -14.01
CA SER A 759 -6.81 6.76 -13.85
C SER A 759 -7.85 7.06 -14.94
N ILE A 760 -7.54 6.74 -16.20
CA ILE A 760 -8.50 6.86 -17.30
C ILE A 760 -9.72 5.97 -17.06
N TYR A 761 -9.48 4.74 -16.61
CA TYR A 761 -10.53 3.79 -16.27
C TYR A 761 -11.41 4.39 -15.19
N SER A 762 -10.85 4.75 -14.03
CA SER A 762 -11.56 5.37 -12.91
C SER A 762 -12.38 6.60 -13.35
N LEU A 763 -11.85 7.45 -14.24
CA LEU A 763 -12.60 8.59 -14.80
C LEU A 763 -13.90 8.16 -15.49
N LYS A 764 -13.87 7.10 -16.31
CA LYS A 764 -15.07 6.55 -16.97
C LYS A 764 -16.10 5.98 -16.01
N TYR A 765 -15.74 5.72 -14.76
CA TYR A 765 -16.65 5.19 -13.75
C TYR A 765 -17.23 6.26 -12.85
N VAL A 766 -16.41 7.25 -12.50
CA VAL A 766 -16.84 8.31 -11.59
C VAL A 766 -17.67 9.36 -12.29
N LEU A 767 -17.35 9.68 -13.55
CA LEU A 767 -18.11 10.63 -14.35
C LEU A 767 -19.44 10.02 -14.78
N LYS A 768 -20.52 10.78 -14.56
CA LYS A 768 -21.87 10.44 -15.00
C LYS A 768 -22.12 10.82 -16.44
#